data_AF-A0A7W8FLA7-F1
#
_entry.id   AF-A0A7W8FLA7-F1
#
_cell.length_a   1.000
_cell.length_b   1.000
_cell.length_c   1.000
_cell.angle_alpha   90.00
_cell.angle_beta   90.00
_cell.angle_gamma   90.00
#
_symmetry.space_group_name_H-M   'P 1'
#
loop_
_entity.id
_entity.type
_entity.pdbx_description
1 polymer ?
#
loop_
_entity_poly.entity_id
_entity_poly.type
_entity_poly.pdbx_seq_one_letter_code
_entity_poly.pdbx_strand_id
1 'polypeptide(L)'
;MVTRDVTPPLVVRLGESMFAFAPGPDITVGRDSSRPGQDLHRHIRVDTAAKQAISRVHMVLHADGPQWVAIDKSRNGIYVNGKRVGSVPIDDDVRINLGAPDGPALTFQITTQQLQVARLVPPRPGPPTVPPPMRPSPPPRPAAPPQQRGTPPPVQRPPQPRQPGPPAPPQPRPPVPPQRPPAAPRPAPPQPPAPSPAAPQDADMVGRMTGVVKKVLPQRPSEPPPGAVTIGRHSTSTVRIDDSLTSRTHAYLVAAPTGTQLFDNASGNGTFVNGVRITAVTLRAGDVITIGNTDLVFAGGTTVTPRTATETTGGVQAHQLGLAIDGHQLLTNVSFTARPGTLTAVIGPSGAGKSTLIKLLGGAAQPTSGQVTFDGHDVHAEYASMRSRIGMVPQDDVVHRQLTVDQALSYAAQLRLPPDTSRADRRAVVDRVLGELELTEHRNKRVDKLSGGQRKRASVALELLTGPSLLILDEPTSGLDPALDRQVMSMLRRLADAGRTVVVVTHSLTYLSMCDQVLLLAPGGKTAYAGPPAAIGAAMGTTDWADIFAWVSTRPDDAHAAFLARNPEAAQPAAPATPAGPLGEPAHTSTTRQMLTLARRQVRLIFADRGYTAFLVLLPFVLGALSLVVPGKVGLGVATTASGAPNEPTQLLILANISAVFMGTALTIRDLVGERTIFRREQSVGLSSGAYLASKIFVYSGFAALQTAIVTAIVVYGKGGPTQGAIALGNPIYDLYATLALTAIVSAIFGLLWSSLARSNEQILPMLVVVIMLSIVFSGGLIPVTARIGLEQASWFLPARWGFAASASTIDLLKVAPLITVDDPLWRHTLPWWALDMGVLLLLGIVAAILVRRRLRLPTPDGGERTRGVASKVAGIVVVVVLVAAFIAGLSVLTRGGGTRDPAANAGMPSIPTQGEAPPQQPVAPDQLGGLLLDAKTVSSVMNAPALADLVPSPSTTHRVSTAAPPNCAGAADAGNAAMYPGTDFTATAGSDLSIPSDPTIAATQFVTSYPSAEAAATVQDTQINEWRNCAKTAVTLTSDGKPPRTVTVGEPKSVEGRLTVTSTEPGRSCQHVLTTDSNVVIDVAACTSTGGQQADDIAKQITDKIA
;
A
#
# COMPACT_ATOMS: atom_id res chain seq x y z
N MET A 1 -15.39 56.44 -12.20
CA MET A 1 -15.24 55.01 -11.87
C MET A 1 -14.90 54.28 -13.16
N VAL A 2 -13.68 53.77 -13.28
CA VAL A 2 -13.20 53.03 -14.46
C VAL A 2 -13.99 51.72 -14.56
N THR A 3 -14.69 51.53 -15.67
CA THR A 3 -15.30 50.26 -16.06
C THR A 3 -14.19 49.21 -16.18
N ARG A 4 -14.15 48.23 -15.28
CA ARG A 4 -13.25 47.09 -15.44
C ARG A 4 -13.70 46.29 -16.66
N ASP A 5 -12.81 46.10 -17.63
CA ASP A 5 -12.98 45.18 -18.76
C ASP A 5 -13.20 43.77 -18.21
N VAL A 6 -14.44 43.27 -18.31
CA VAL A 6 -14.80 41.91 -17.92
C VAL A 6 -14.72 41.04 -19.16
N THR A 7 -13.88 40.01 -19.15
CA THR A 7 -13.83 38.99 -20.21
C THR A 7 -15.24 38.43 -20.44
N PRO A 8 -15.73 38.30 -21.67
CA PRO A 8 -17.05 37.71 -21.93
C PRO A 8 -17.07 36.20 -21.65
N PRO A 9 -18.22 35.60 -21.29
CA PRO A 9 -18.35 34.15 -21.17
C PRO A 9 -17.98 33.40 -22.45
N LEU A 10 -17.45 32.18 -22.28
CA LEU A 10 -16.93 31.35 -23.36
C LEU A 10 -17.75 30.06 -23.50
N VAL A 11 -18.22 29.79 -24.71
CA VAL A 11 -18.79 28.50 -25.11
C VAL A 11 -17.75 27.73 -25.91
N VAL A 12 -17.52 26.47 -25.53
CA VAL A 12 -16.59 25.56 -26.18
C VAL A 12 -17.36 24.34 -26.68
N ARG A 13 -17.21 23.99 -27.95
CA ARG A 13 -17.81 22.81 -28.56
C ARG A 13 -16.76 21.75 -28.88
N LEU A 14 -17.06 20.50 -28.56
CA LEU A 14 -16.25 19.32 -28.88
C LEU A 14 -17.17 18.25 -29.47
N GLY A 15 -17.18 18.11 -30.80
CA GLY A 15 -18.20 17.30 -31.48
C GLY A 15 -19.60 17.86 -31.22
N GLU A 16 -20.52 17.01 -30.75
CA GLU A 16 -21.89 17.42 -30.37
C GLU A 16 -21.98 17.96 -28.94
N SER A 17 -20.91 17.86 -28.14
CA SER A 17 -20.90 18.34 -26.75
C SER A 17 -20.61 19.84 -26.69
N MET A 18 -21.36 20.55 -25.85
CA MET A 18 -21.22 22.00 -25.63
C MET A 18 -20.95 22.27 -24.16
N PHE A 19 -19.96 23.10 -23.88
CA PHE A 19 -19.55 23.50 -22.54
C PHE A 19 -19.56 25.03 -22.46
N ALA A 20 -20.18 25.61 -21.44
CA ALA A 20 -20.25 27.05 -21.25
C ALA A 20 -19.57 27.44 -19.95
N PHE A 21 -18.69 28.43 -20.00
CA PHE A 21 -17.90 28.87 -18.86
C PHE A 21 -18.06 30.36 -18.63
N ALA A 22 -18.36 30.73 -17.39
CA ALA A 22 -18.32 32.10 -16.94
C ALA A 22 -16.86 32.60 -16.84
N PRO A 23 -16.62 33.91 -17.01
CA PRO A 23 -15.30 34.53 -16.82
C PRO A 23 -14.74 34.17 -15.45
N GLY A 24 -13.45 33.81 -15.36
CA GLY A 24 -12.85 33.36 -14.12
C GLY A 24 -11.64 32.45 -14.32
N PRO A 25 -11.36 31.51 -13.39
CA PRO A 25 -10.13 30.72 -13.41
C PRO A 25 -9.96 29.83 -14.66
N ASP A 26 -8.71 29.43 -14.90
CA ASP A 26 -8.28 28.59 -16.02
C ASP A 26 -9.18 27.38 -16.25
N ILE A 27 -9.57 27.17 -17.51
CA ILE A 27 -10.31 25.98 -17.95
C ILE A 27 -9.30 25.00 -18.54
N THR A 28 -9.33 23.76 -18.07
CA THR A 28 -8.39 22.73 -18.55
C THR A 28 -9.05 21.81 -19.57
N VAL A 29 -8.35 21.51 -20.66
CA VAL A 29 -8.81 20.57 -21.70
C VAL A 29 -7.82 19.41 -21.77
N GLY A 30 -8.29 18.16 -21.65
CA GLY A 30 -7.39 17.00 -21.67
C GLY A 30 -8.08 15.66 -21.46
N ARG A 31 -7.28 14.60 -21.23
CA ARG A 31 -7.81 13.21 -21.13
C ARG A 31 -8.12 12.72 -19.72
N ASP A 32 -7.76 13.46 -18.67
CA ASP A 32 -7.86 12.99 -17.28
C ASP A 32 -8.26 14.13 -16.32
N SER A 33 -9.09 13.82 -15.32
CA SER A 33 -9.76 14.79 -14.44
C SER A 33 -9.11 14.93 -13.06
N SER A 34 -7.84 14.57 -12.90
CA SER A 34 -7.22 14.45 -11.57
C SER A 34 -6.01 15.36 -11.36
N ARG A 35 -6.25 16.57 -10.83
CA ARG A 35 -5.39 17.18 -9.80
C ARG A 35 -6.21 17.35 -8.53
N PRO A 36 -5.68 17.01 -7.34
CA PRO A 36 -6.36 17.32 -6.08
C PRO A 36 -6.49 18.84 -5.93
N GLY A 37 -7.72 19.34 -5.76
CA GLY A 37 -8.00 20.77 -5.53
C GLY A 37 -8.46 21.59 -6.74
N GLN A 38 -8.65 20.98 -7.93
CA GLN A 38 -9.29 21.67 -9.06
C GLN A 38 -10.82 21.47 -9.05
N ASP A 39 -11.53 22.55 -9.35
CA ASP A 39 -12.99 22.59 -9.46
C ASP A 39 -13.46 21.70 -10.62
N LEU A 40 -14.26 20.67 -10.31
CA LEU A 40 -14.69 19.64 -11.28
C LEU A 40 -15.55 20.22 -12.42
N HIS A 41 -16.03 21.46 -12.24
CA HIS A 41 -16.91 22.17 -13.17
C HIS A 41 -16.18 22.98 -14.26
N ARG A 42 -14.83 23.05 -14.26
CA ARG A 42 -14.02 23.80 -15.25
C ARG A 42 -13.00 22.92 -15.99
N HIS A 43 -13.41 21.72 -16.37
CA HIS A 43 -12.60 20.77 -17.15
C HIS A 43 -13.38 20.20 -18.33
N ILE A 44 -12.77 20.20 -19.52
CA ILE A 44 -13.30 19.56 -20.72
C ILE A 44 -12.51 18.26 -20.97
N ARG A 45 -13.19 17.14 -20.76
CA ARG A 45 -12.61 15.81 -20.99
C ARG A 45 -12.78 15.39 -22.45
N VAL A 46 -11.66 15.01 -23.08
CA VAL A 46 -11.64 14.54 -24.47
C VAL A 46 -11.56 13.02 -24.50
N ASP A 47 -12.72 12.36 -24.66
CA ASP A 47 -12.82 10.90 -24.81
C ASP A 47 -12.95 10.52 -26.29
N THR A 48 -11.81 10.30 -26.97
CA THR A 48 -11.77 9.81 -28.35
C THR A 48 -10.95 8.53 -28.46
N ALA A 49 -11.05 7.78 -29.57
CA ALA A 49 -10.26 6.56 -29.78
C ALA A 49 -8.73 6.83 -29.79
N ALA A 50 -8.32 8.06 -30.07
CA ALA A 50 -6.92 8.53 -30.10
C ALA A 50 -6.38 8.93 -28.71
N LYS A 51 -6.79 8.25 -27.61
CA LYS A 51 -6.44 8.63 -26.21
C LYS A 51 -4.95 8.80 -25.94
N GLN A 52 -4.09 8.12 -26.71
CA GLN A 52 -2.63 8.17 -26.52
C GLN A 52 -2.00 9.46 -27.05
N ALA A 53 -2.63 10.15 -28.00
CA ALA A 53 -2.12 11.40 -28.56
C ALA A 53 -2.46 12.63 -27.69
N ILE A 54 -3.32 12.47 -26.68
CA ILE A 54 -3.82 13.58 -25.85
C ILE A 54 -3.15 13.56 -24.47
N SER A 55 -2.51 14.66 -24.08
CA SER A 55 -1.91 14.82 -22.74
C SER A 55 -2.97 14.96 -21.64
N ARG A 56 -2.60 14.65 -20.38
CA ARG A 56 -3.51 14.73 -19.22
C ARG A 56 -4.15 16.12 -19.09
N VAL A 57 -3.32 17.15 -19.13
CA VAL A 57 -3.70 18.52 -19.46
C VAL A 57 -3.09 18.80 -20.82
N HIS A 58 -3.93 18.94 -21.83
CA HIS A 58 -3.48 19.16 -23.20
C HIS A 58 -3.36 20.66 -23.49
N MET A 59 -4.36 21.41 -23.07
CA MET A 59 -4.46 22.84 -23.31
C MET A 59 -5.15 23.51 -22.12
N VAL A 60 -4.80 24.76 -21.87
CA VAL A 60 -5.45 25.61 -20.86
C VAL A 60 -6.06 26.80 -21.57
N LEU A 61 -7.33 27.11 -21.28
CA LEU A 61 -7.98 28.33 -21.71
C LEU A 61 -7.89 29.32 -20.56
N HIS A 62 -7.19 30.42 -20.81
CA HIS A 62 -6.90 31.48 -19.86
C HIS A 62 -7.59 32.77 -20.31
N ALA A 63 -8.16 33.51 -19.37
CA ALA A 63 -8.71 34.84 -19.63
C ALA A 63 -7.59 35.88 -19.43
N ASP A 64 -7.19 36.54 -20.51
CA ASP A 64 -6.16 37.58 -20.52
C ASP A 64 -6.81 38.92 -20.89
N GLY A 65 -7.17 39.71 -19.87
CA GLY A 65 -7.95 40.94 -20.06
C GLY A 65 -9.34 40.68 -20.69
N PRO A 66 -9.74 41.41 -21.75
CA PRO A 66 -11.03 41.18 -22.43
C PRO A 66 -11.04 39.95 -23.35
N GLN A 67 -9.92 39.23 -23.50
CA GLN A 67 -9.76 38.17 -24.51
C GLN A 67 -9.49 36.81 -23.86
N TRP A 68 -9.97 35.74 -24.50
CA TRP A 68 -9.59 34.38 -24.14
C TRP A 68 -8.37 33.93 -24.95
N VAL A 69 -7.45 33.22 -24.31
CA VAL A 69 -6.25 32.66 -24.96
C VAL A 69 -6.15 31.18 -24.63
N ALA A 70 -5.95 30.36 -25.65
CA ALA A 70 -5.70 28.94 -25.51
C ALA A 70 -4.18 28.69 -25.51
N ILE A 71 -3.66 28.01 -24.49
CA ILE A 71 -2.23 27.79 -24.26
C ILE A 71 -1.93 26.29 -24.29
N ASP A 72 -0.98 25.86 -25.14
CA ASP A 72 -0.52 24.48 -25.21
C ASP A 72 0.21 24.07 -23.91
N LYS A 73 -0.21 22.96 -23.31
CA LYS A 73 0.48 22.30 -22.17
C LYS A 73 0.81 20.84 -22.49
N SER A 74 0.64 20.43 -23.74
CA SER A 74 0.75 19.05 -24.18
C SER A 74 2.14 18.70 -24.72
N ARG A 75 2.39 17.39 -24.84
CA ARG A 75 3.57 16.87 -25.55
C ARG A 75 3.43 16.92 -27.08
N ASN A 76 2.19 16.84 -27.58
CA ASN A 76 1.93 16.61 -29.00
C ASN A 76 1.39 17.85 -29.73
N GLY A 77 1.14 18.95 -29.03
CA GLY A 77 0.74 20.21 -29.63
C GLY A 77 -0.75 20.43 -29.76
N ILE A 78 -1.12 21.71 -29.79
CA ILE A 78 -2.38 22.16 -30.37
C ILE A 78 -2.13 22.67 -31.80
N TYR A 79 -3.09 22.47 -32.69
CA TYR A 79 -2.98 22.78 -34.11
C TYR A 79 -4.12 23.68 -34.56
N VAL A 80 -3.79 24.72 -35.33
CA VAL A 80 -4.75 25.62 -35.98
C VAL A 80 -4.41 25.67 -37.46
N ASN A 81 -5.38 25.41 -38.34
CA ASN A 81 -5.17 25.31 -39.78
C ASN A 81 -4.01 24.37 -40.17
N GLY A 82 -3.87 23.26 -39.44
CA GLY A 82 -2.84 22.24 -39.65
C GLY A 82 -1.43 22.59 -39.17
N LYS A 83 -1.20 23.80 -38.62
CA LYS A 83 0.09 24.21 -38.05
C LYS A 83 0.06 24.13 -36.52
N ARG A 84 1.15 23.62 -35.93
CA ARG A 84 1.31 23.57 -34.48
C ARG A 84 1.54 24.97 -33.92
N VAL A 85 0.80 25.35 -32.88
CA VAL A 85 0.91 26.65 -32.21
C VAL A 85 1.10 26.47 -30.70
N GLY A 86 1.86 27.36 -30.06
CA GLY A 86 2.08 27.32 -28.60
C GLY A 86 1.00 28.04 -27.80
N SER A 87 0.37 29.05 -28.41
CA SER A 87 -0.79 29.76 -27.89
C SER A 87 -1.59 30.36 -29.05
N VAL A 88 -2.90 30.50 -28.88
CA VAL A 88 -3.77 31.13 -29.88
C VAL A 88 -4.88 31.94 -29.18
N PRO A 89 -5.13 33.20 -29.59
CA PRO A 89 -6.30 33.94 -29.13
C PRO A 89 -7.58 33.25 -29.61
N ILE A 90 -8.60 33.23 -28.77
CA ILE A 90 -9.86 32.57 -29.07
C ILE A 90 -10.83 33.61 -29.62
N ASP A 91 -11.32 33.35 -30.83
CA ASP A 91 -12.43 34.07 -31.48
C ASP A 91 -13.51 33.05 -31.93
N ASP A 92 -14.68 33.54 -32.35
CA ASP A 92 -15.84 32.71 -32.74
C ASP A 92 -15.56 31.73 -33.90
N ASP A 93 -14.57 32.01 -34.72
CA ASP A 93 -14.22 31.21 -35.91
C ASP A 93 -13.00 30.31 -35.71
N VAL A 94 -12.39 30.33 -34.52
CA VAL A 94 -11.17 29.56 -34.26
C VAL A 94 -11.50 28.09 -34.05
N ARG A 95 -10.82 27.22 -34.81
CA ARG A 95 -10.84 25.77 -34.64
C ARG A 95 -9.47 25.26 -34.22
N ILE A 96 -9.41 24.58 -33.07
CA ILE A 96 -8.18 24.02 -32.51
C ILE A 96 -8.25 22.50 -32.48
N ASN A 97 -7.36 21.83 -33.19
CA ASN A 97 -7.19 20.38 -33.16
C ASN A 97 -6.14 19.97 -32.11
N LEU A 98 -6.40 18.89 -31.37
CA LEU A 98 -5.53 18.42 -30.30
C LEU A 98 -4.65 17.24 -30.73
N GLY A 99 -3.34 17.32 -30.45
CA GLY A 99 -2.37 16.23 -30.58
C GLY A 99 -1.94 15.86 -31.99
N ALA A 100 -2.71 16.25 -33.02
CA ALA A 100 -2.38 16.11 -34.42
C ALA A 100 -3.18 17.13 -35.25
N PRO A 101 -2.75 17.48 -36.49
CA PRO A 101 -3.49 18.36 -37.40
C PRO A 101 -4.94 17.93 -37.67
N ASP A 102 -5.20 16.63 -37.66
CA ASP A 102 -6.49 15.96 -37.88
C ASP A 102 -7.09 15.39 -36.58
N GLY A 103 -6.52 15.74 -35.42
CA GLY A 103 -6.98 15.31 -34.11
C GLY A 103 -8.33 15.91 -33.71
N PRO A 104 -8.89 15.54 -32.54
CA PRO A 104 -10.17 16.06 -32.06
C PRO A 104 -10.16 17.58 -32.02
N ALA A 105 -11.18 18.20 -32.61
CA ALA A 105 -11.27 19.64 -32.79
C ALA A 105 -12.23 20.29 -31.79
N LEU A 106 -11.81 21.42 -31.23
CA LEU A 106 -12.65 22.33 -30.46
C LEU A 106 -12.93 23.59 -31.28
N THR A 107 -14.18 24.05 -31.22
CA THR A 107 -14.58 25.37 -31.71
C THR A 107 -15.12 26.21 -30.58
N PHE A 108 -15.04 27.52 -30.73
CA PHE A 108 -15.30 28.46 -29.65
C PHE A 108 -16.36 29.46 -30.07
N GLN A 109 -17.08 30.00 -29.09
CA GLN A 109 -18.02 31.09 -29.30
C GLN A 109 -18.01 31.97 -28.05
N ILE A 110 -17.62 33.24 -28.21
CA ILE A 110 -17.66 34.28 -27.21
C ILE A 110 -19.06 34.85 -27.18
N THR A 111 -19.69 34.89 -26.00
CA THR A 111 -21.06 35.41 -25.86
C THR A 111 -21.12 36.61 -24.93
N THR A 112 -21.93 37.61 -25.27
CA THR A 112 -22.20 38.79 -24.44
C THR A 112 -23.48 38.66 -23.60
N GLN A 113 -24.24 37.57 -23.74
CA GLN A 113 -25.44 37.32 -22.95
C GLN A 113 -25.07 36.74 -21.58
N GLN A 114 -25.68 37.25 -20.50
CA GLN A 114 -25.62 36.61 -19.18
C GLN A 114 -26.19 35.19 -19.30
N LEU A 115 -25.30 34.20 -19.31
CA LEU A 115 -25.68 32.79 -19.30
C LEU A 115 -26.37 32.47 -17.97
N GLN A 116 -27.69 32.31 -17.97
CA GLN A 116 -28.32 31.43 -16.99
C GLN A 116 -27.69 30.04 -17.19
N VAL A 117 -27.14 29.47 -16.12
CA VAL A 117 -26.51 28.13 -16.16
C VAL A 117 -27.59 27.10 -16.52
N ALA A 118 -27.78 26.89 -17.82
CA ALA A 118 -28.68 25.91 -18.37
C ALA A 118 -27.96 24.56 -18.40
N ARG A 119 -28.53 23.59 -17.66
CA ARG A 119 -28.22 22.17 -17.79
C ARG A 119 -28.33 21.76 -19.27
N LEU A 120 -27.38 20.94 -19.72
CA LEU A 120 -27.37 20.26 -21.01
C LEU A 120 -28.76 19.67 -21.37
N VAL A 121 -29.38 20.21 -22.41
CA VAL A 121 -30.51 19.61 -23.14
C VAL A 121 -30.20 19.74 -24.64
N PRO A 122 -30.21 18.65 -25.43
CA PRO A 122 -30.14 18.75 -26.89
C PRO A 122 -31.49 19.22 -27.47
N PRO A 123 -31.52 20.02 -28.55
CA PRO A 123 -32.77 20.54 -29.10
C PRO A 123 -33.57 19.44 -29.84
N ARG A 124 -34.91 19.48 -29.69
CA ARG A 124 -35.87 18.67 -30.47
C ARG A 124 -35.92 19.12 -31.94
N PRO A 125 -36.24 18.22 -32.90
CA PRO A 125 -36.47 18.60 -34.30
C PRO A 125 -37.78 19.39 -34.46
N GLY A 126 -37.77 20.42 -35.31
CA GLY A 126 -38.97 21.16 -35.71
C GLY A 126 -39.86 20.40 -36.71
N PRO A 127 -41.11 20.86 -36.94
CA PRO A 127 -42.09 20.20 -37.79
C PRO A 127 -41.73 20.26 -39.29
N PRO A 128 -42.26 19.35 -40.13
CA PRO A 128 -41.87 19.22 -41.53
C PRO A 128 -42.38 20.38 -42.39
N THR A 129 -41.47 21.12 -43.02
CA THR A 129 -41.75 22.07 -44.10
C THR A 129 -41.79 21.35 -45.46
N VAL A 130 -42.93 21.44 -46.14
CA VAL A 130 -43.17 20.96 -47.50
C VAL A 130 -42.40 21.83 -48.52
N PRO A 131 -41.62 21.26 -49.46
CA PRO A 131 -41.02 22.04 -50.55
C PRO A 131 -42.02 22.34 -51.68
N PRO A 132 -41.97 23.51 -52.33
CA PRO A 132 -42.79 23.85 -53.49
C PRO A 132 -42.33 23.11 -54.78
N PRO A 133 -43.19 23.02 -55.83
CA PRO A 133 -42.87 22.27 -57.04
C PRO A 133 -42.17 23.12 -58.11
N MET A 134 -41.60 22.42 -59.11
CA MET A 134 -41.04 22.83 -60.43
C MET A 134 -39.52 22.61 -60.52
N ARG A 135 -38.93 22.12 -61.62
CA ARG A 135 -39.35 21.57 -62.94
C ARG A 135 -38.14 20.77 -63.48
N PRO A 136 -38.33 19.86 -64.46
CA PRO A 136 -37.31 18.89 -64.86
C PRO A 136 -36.37 19.42 -65.96
N SER A 137 -35.12 18.97 -65.93
CA SER A 137 -34.10 19.17 -66.98
C SER A 137 -33.41 17.83 -67.30
N PRO A 138 -32.93 17.63 -68.54
CA PRO A 138 -33.16 16.41 -69.33
C PRO A 138 -32.00 15.40 -69.31
N PRO A 139 -32.22 14.16 -69.80
CA PRO A 139 -31.23 13.08 -69.72
C PRO A 139 -30.34 13.02 -70.97
N PRO A 140 -29.08 12.58 -70.82
CA PRO A 140 -28.37 11.91 -71.90
C PRO A 140 -28.18 10.41 -71.66
N ARG A 141 -28.21 9.71 -72.79
CA ARG A 141 -28.34 8.29 -73.10
C ARG A 141 -27.05 7.45 -72.89
N PRO A 142 -27.14 6.11 -73.04
CA PRO A 142 -26.22 5.13 -72.46
C PRO A 142 -25.09 4.71 -73.41
N ALA A 143 -24.00 4.18 -72.82
CA ALA A 143 -22.98 3.43 -73.55
C ALA A 143 -22.90 1.98 -73.02
N ALA A 144 -22.89 1.04 -73.96
CA ALA A 144 -22.72 -0.41 -73.79
C ALA A 144 -21.37 -0.86 -74.42
N PRO A 145 -21.04 -2.17 -74.51
CA PRO A 145 -20.06 -2.88 -73.68
C PRO A 145 -18.79 -3.34 -74.44
N PRO A 146 -17.83 -4.01 -73.77
CA PRO A 146 -17.24 -5.23 -74.39
C PRO A 146 -17.03 -6.43 -73.45
N GLN A 147 -16.92 -7.60 -74.10
CA GLN A 147 -17.05 -8.98 -73.62
C GLN A 147 -15.72 -9.68 -73.25
N GLN A 148 -15.85 -10.69 -72.37
CA GLN A 148 -15.23 -12.04 -72.31
C GLN A 148 -13.72 -12.29 -72.53
N ARG A 149 -13.09 -12.96 -71.55
CA ARG A 149 -12.49 -14.34 -71.54
C ARG A 149 -11.44 -14.41 -70.41
N GLY A 150 -11.25 -15.45 -69.61
CA GLY A 150 -11.82 -16.79 -69.55
C GLY A 150 -11.72 -17.42 -68.14
N THR A 151 -12.20 -18.65 -68.06
CA THR A 151 -12.46 -19.54 -66.90
C THR A 151 -11.26 -19.92 -66.01
N PRO A 152 -11.52 -20.13 -64.70
CA PRO A 152 -10.86 -21.19 -63.91
C PRO A 152 -11.85 -22.20 -63.24
N PRO A 153 -11.36 -23.35 -62.74
CA PRO A 153 -12.10 -24.63 -62.62
C PRO A 153 -12.93 -24.82 -61.31
N PRO A 154 -13.63 -25.97 -61.16
CA PRO A 154 -14.83 -26.07 -60.34
C PRO A 154 -14.60 -26.33 -58.85
N VAL A 155 -15.61 -25.88 -58.11
CA VAL A 155 -15.91 -26.04 -56.68
C VAL A 155 -15.56 -27.43 -56.14
N GLN A 156 -14.57 -27.50 -55.24
CA GLN A 156 -14.39 -28.63 -54.32
C GLN A 156 -15.10 -28.33 -53.00
N ARG A 157 -16.08 -29.17 -52.70
CA ARG A 157 -16.80 -29.22 -51.42
C ARG A 157 -15.84 -29.64 -50.30
N PRO A 158 -15.92 -29.02 -49.10
CA PRO A 158 -15.31 -29.58 -47.90
C PRO A 158 -15.99 -30.93 -47.56
N PRO A 159 -15.24 -31.94 -47.10
CA PRO A 159 -15.76 -33.28 -46.88
C PRO A 159 -16.81 -33.31 -45.76
N GLN A 160 -17.93 -33.97 -46.04
CA GLN A 160 -18.99 -34.27 -45.08
C GLN A 160 -18.47 -35.17 -43.94
N PRO A 161 -18.88 -34.92 -42.68
CA PRO A 161 -18.59 -35.83 -41.58
C PRO A 161 -19.39 -37.13 -41.74
N ARG A 162 -18.67 -38.25 -41.86
CA ARG A 162 -19.25 -39.60 -41.77
C ARG A 162 -19.58 -39.91 -40.31
N GLN A 163 -20.80 -40.41 -40.12
CA GLN A 163 -21.34 -40.98 -38.90
C GLN A 163 -20.43 -42.10 -38.34
N PRO A 164 -20.24 -42.19 -37.01
CA PRO A 164 -19.82 -43.43 -36.38
C PRO A 164 -21.01 -44.40 -36.36
N GLY A 165 -20.83 -45.56 -36.99
CA GLY A 165 -21.74 -46.71 -36.85
C GLY A 165 -21.66 -47.35 -35.45
N PRO A 166 -22.61 -48.25 -35.14
CA PRO A 166 -22.73 -48.88 -33.82
C PRO A 166 -21.56 -49.83 -33.49
N PRO A 167 -21.29 -50.07 -32.19
CA PRO A 167 -20.13 -50.84 -31.74
C PRO A 167 -20.26 -52.35 -32.02
N ALA A 168 -19.19 -52.95 -32.51
CA ALA A 168 -19.01 -54.40 -32.60
C ALA A 168 -18.39 -54.97 -31.30
N PRO A 169 -18.71 -56.22 -30.93
CA PRO A 169 -18.54 -56.75 -29.57
C PRO A 169 -17.12 -57.30 -29.30
N PRO A 170 -16.60 -57.23 -28.05
CA PRO A 170 -15.34 -57.88 -27.68
C PRO A 170 -15.55 -59.37 -27.33
N GLN A 171 -14.71 -60.22 -27.90
CA GLN A 171 -14.54 -61.64 -27.57
C GLN A 171 -13.75 -61.86 -26.26
N PRO A 172 -13.86 -63.05 -25.64
CA PRO A 172 -13.60 -63.28 -24.23
C PRO A 172 -12.16 -63.72 -23.91
N ARG A 173 -11.69 -63.40 -22.68
CA ARG A 173 -10.50 -64.01 -22.06
C ARG A 173 -10.84 -64.54 -20.65
N PRO A 174 -10.10 -65.56 -20.17
CA PRO A 174 -10.62 -66.70 -19.40
C PRO A 174 -10.69 -66.51 -17.87
N PRO A 175 -11.39 -67.42 -17.15
CA PRO A 175 -11.81 -67.23 -15.75
C PRO A 175 -10.74 -67.66 -14.72
N VAL A 176 -10.73 -66.98 -13.58
CA VAL A 176 -9.94 -67.32 -12.38
C VAL A 176 -10.90 -67.56 -11.19
N PRO A 177 -10.64 -68.53 -10.29
CA PRO A 177 -11.66 -69.22 -9.48
C PRO A 177 -12.04 -68.51 -8.16
N PRO A 178 -13.10 -68.96 -7.47
CA PRO A 178 -13.73 -68.28 -6.35
C PRO A 178 -13.06 -68.59 -4.99
N GLN A 179 -12.86 -67.57 -4.14
CA GLN A 179 -12.53 -67.76 -2.73
C GLN A 179 -13.74 -67.47 -1.83
N ARG A 180 -13.95 -68.39 -0.89
CA ARG A 180 -15.06 -68.50 0.09
C ARG A 180 -14.99 -67.43 1.19
N PRO A 181 -16.14 -67.15 1.86
CA PRO A 181 -16.25 -66.10 2.87
C PRO A 181 -15.66 -66.53 4.23
N PRO A 182 -15.11 -65.61 5.05
CA PRO A 182 -14.85 -65.89 6.46
C PRO A 182 -16.10 -65.67 7.31
N ALA A 183 -16.27 -66.58 8.27
CA ALA A 183 -17.41 -66.75 9.15
C ALA A 183 -17.46 -65.76 10.34
N ALA A 184 -18.65 -65.61 10.93
CA ALA A 184 -18.93 -64.85 12.14
C ALA A 184 -18.28 -65.47 13.41
N PRO A 185 -18.02 -64.67 14.46
CA PRO A 185 -17.21 -65.07 15.62
C PRO A 185 -18.03 -65.77 16.72
N ARG A 186 -17.39 -66.72 17.42
CA ARG A 186 -17.85 -67.32 18.70
C ARG A 186 -16.65 -67.68 19.61
N PRO A 187 -16.88 -67.85 20.94
CA PRO A 187 -16.09 -67.23 22.01
C PRO A 187 -15.08 -68.17 22.68
N ALA A 188 -14.18 -67.61 23.49
CA ALA A 188 -13.26 -68.33 24.39
C ALA A 188 -13.31 -67.75 25.83
N PRO A 189 -12.94 -68.54 26.87
CA PRO A 189 -13.48 -68.49 28.24
C PRO A 189 -12.61 -67.69 29.27
N PRO A 190 -13.05 -67.55 30.55
CA PRO A 190 -12.61 -66.48 31.45
C PRO A 190 -11.47 -66.89 32.41
N GLN A 191 -10.70 -65.91 32.90
CA GLN A 191 -9.80 -66.05 34.05
C GLN A 191 -9.78 -64.80 34.95
N PRO A 192 -9.47 -64.95 36.26
CA PRO A 192 -10.10 -64.23 37.39
C PRO A 192 -9.28 -63.03 37.94
N PRO A 193 -9.82 -62.28 38.94
CA PRO A 193 -9.37 -60.94 39.29
C PRO A 193 -8.31 -60.90 40.40
N ALA A 194 -7.50 -59.84 40.44
CA ALA A 194 -6.58 -59.51 41.53
C ALA A 194 -6.41 -57.97 41.61
N PRO A 195 -6.09 -57.41 42.78
CA PRO A 195 -6.86 -56.32 43.39
C PRO A 195 -6.24 -54.94 43.22
N SER A 196 -7.05 -53.91 43.45
CA SER A 196 -6.61 -52.52 43.64
C SER A 196 -5.66 -52.40 44.84
N PRO A 197 -4.61 -51.56 44.72
CA PRO A 197 -4.10 -50.82 45.84
C PRO A 197 -4.33 -49.33 45.68
N ALA A 198 -4.52 -48.70 46.83
CA ALA A 198 -4.86 -47.30 47.04
C ALA A 198 -3.78 -46.32 46.52
N ALA A 199 -4.24 -45.08 46.34
CA ALA A 199 -3.52 -43.92 45.85
C ALA A 199 -2.24 -43.55 46.65
N PRO A 200 -1.31 -42.87 45.98
CA PRO A 200 -0.60 -41.75 46.59
C PRO A 200 -0.98 -40.41 45.92
N GLN A 201 -1.10 -39.42 46.77
CA GLN A 201 -1.32 -38.01 46.50
C GLN A 201 -0.10 -37.43 45.78
N ASP A 202 -0.11 -37.34 44.45
CA ASP A 202 0.85 -36.51 43.67
C ASP A 202 0.32 -36.13 42.26
N ALA A 203 -1.00 -36.22 42.04
CA ALA A 203 -1.60 -36.01 40.71
C ALA A 203 -2.10 -34.56 40.44
N ASP A 204 -1.88 -33.62 41.37
CA ASP A 204 -2.53 -32.30 41.30
C ASP A 204 -1.76 -31.24 40.47
N MET A 205 -0.55 -31.56 40.01
CA MET A 205 0.21 -30.71 39.08
C MET A 205 0.04 -31.11 37.60
N VAL A 206 -0.10 -32.41 37.32
CA VAL A 206 -0.28 -32.95 35.95
C VAL A 206 -1.73 -32.78 35.45
N GLY A 207 -2.71 -32.80 36.36
CA GLY A 207 -4.12 -32.49 36.03
C GLY A 207 -4.34 -31.03 35.60
N ARG A 208 -3.57 -30.08 36.16
CA ARG A 208 -3.63 -28.67 35.78
C ARG A 208 -2.94 -28.37 34.44
N MET A 209 -1.88 -29.09 34.09
CA MET A 209 -1.23 -28.97 32.78
C MET A 209 -2.04 -29.63 31.64
N THR A 210 -2.76 -30.73 31.90
CA THR A 210 -3.58 -31.40 30.89
C THR A 210 -4.91 -30.68 30.60
N GLY A 211 -5.42 -29.86 31.53
CA GLY A 211 -6.57 -28.98 31.31
C GLY A 211 -6.32 -27.84 30.32
N VAL A 212 -5.07 -27.37 30.20
CA VAL A 212 -4.69 -26.29 29.27
C VAL A 212 -4.49 -26.84 27.85
N VAL A 213 -3.99 -28.07 27.70
CA VAL A 213 -3.77 -28.71 26.39
C VAL A 213 -5.07 -29.21 25.74
N LYS A 214 -6.08 -29.60 26.54
CA LYS A 214 -7.41 -29.97 26.02
C LYS A 214 -8.21 -28.78 25.45
N LYS A 215 -7.77 -27.54 25.69
CA LYS A 215 -8.40 -26.32 25.18
C LYS A 215 -7.93 -25.91 23.77
N VAL A 216 -6.98 -26.65 23.18
CA VAL A 216 -6.32 -26.26 21.90
C VAL A 216 -6.56 -27.27 20.77
N LEU A 217 -7.13 -28.45 21.02
CA LEU A 217 -7.58 -29.34 19.95
C LEU A 217 -9.05 -29.05 19.57
N PRO A 218 -9.39 -28.92 18.27
CA PRO A 218 -10.78 -28.81 17.85
C PRO A 218 -11.52 -30.06 18.29
N GLN A 219 -12.49 -29.89 19.19
CA GLN A 219 -13.36 -30.98 19.63
C GLN A 219 -14.05 -31.55 18.38
N ARG A 220 -13.94 -32.86 18.15
CA ARG A 220 -14.81 -33.54 17.20
C ARG A 220 -16.26 -33.26 17.63
N PRO A 221 -17.19 -32.95 16.70
CA PRO A 221 -18.60 -32.78 17.06
C PRO A 221 -19.05 -33.99 17.88
N SER A 222 -19.61 -33.74 19.05
CA SER A 222 -20.16 -34.78 19.92
C SER A 222 -21.19 -35.56 19.12
N GLU A 223 -21.06 -36.89 19.04
CA GLU A 223 -22.10 -37.69 18.41
C GLU A 223 -23.44 -37.41 19.12
N PRO A 224 -24.53 -37.16 18.36
CA PRO A 224 -25.85 -36.95 18.96
C PRO A 224 -26.20 -38.13 19.86
N PRO A 225 -26.81 -37.90 21.03
CA PRO A 225 -27.16 -38.97 21.94
C PRO A 225 -28.15 -39.96 21.29
N PRO A 226 -28.13 -41.25 21.70
CA PRO A 226 -29.08 -42.23 21.20
C PRO A 226 -30.53 -41.77 21.36
N GLY A 227 -31.33 -41.83 20.29
CA GLY A 227 -32.73 -41.38 20.28
C GLY A 227 -32.94 -39.91 19.91
N ALA A 228 -31.88 -39.13 19.67
CA ALA A 228 -32.01 -37.77 19.18
C ALA A 228 -32.49 -37.73 17.71
N VAL A 229 -33.40 -36.80 17.40
CA VAL A 229 -33.82 -36.52 16.02
C VAL A 229 -32.81 -35.59 15.39
N THR A 230 -32.07 -36.09 14.40
CA THR A 230 -30.96 -35.34 13.78
C THR A 230 -31.44 -34.52 12.60
N ILE A 231 -30.93 -33.29 12.49
CA ILE A 231 -31.20 -32.36 11.40
C ILE A 231 -29.89 -32.10 10.66
N GLY A 232 -29.86 -32.29 9.35
CA GLY A 232 -28.62 -32.11 8.59
C GLY A 232 -28.74 -32.41 7.10
N ARG A 233 -27.65 -32.19 6.38
CA ARG A 233 -27.60 -32.43 4.92
C ARG A 233 -27.41 -33.91 4.57
N HIS A 234 -26.81 -34.69 5.48
CA HIS A 234 -26.43 -36.06 5.19
C HIS A 234 -27.66 -36.97 5.10
N SER A 235 -27.60 -38.00 4.25
CA SER A 235 -28.71 -38.95 4.03
C SER A 235 -29.11 -39.73 5.27
N THR A 236 -28.26 -39.80 6.29
CA THR A 236 -28.55 -40.46 7.58
C THR A 236 -29.24 -39.54 8.59
N SER A 237 -29.44 -38.26 8.27
CA SER A 237 -30.14 -37.32 9.15
C SER A 237 -31.64 -37.59 9.08
N THR A 238 -32.32 -37.60 10.23
CA THR A 238 -33.77 -37.82 10.29
C THR A 238 -34.54 -36.75 9.51
N VAL A 239 -34.14 -35.50 9.69
CA VAL A 239 -34.66 -34.35 8.93
C VAL A 239 -33.56 -33.92 7.97
N ARG A 240 -33.75 -34.24 6.69
CA ARG A 240 -32.81 -33.91 5.63
C ARG A 240 -33.07 -32.51 5.08
N ILE A 241 -32.05 -31.66 5.09
CA ILE A 241 -32.06 -30.34 4.47
C ILE A 241 -31.13 -30.35 3.26
N ASP A 242 -31.65 -30.10 2.06
CA ASP A 242 -30.87 -30.05 0.82
C ASP A 242 -30.27 -28.65 0.58
N ASP A 243 -29.32 -28.27 1.44
CA ASP A 243 -28.67 -26.96 1.42
C ASP A 243 -27.15 -27.11 1.57
N SER A 244 -26.39 -26.40 0.73
CA SER A 244 -24.92 -26.45 0.71
C SER A 244 -24.29 -25.85 1.97
N LEU A 245 -25.00 -24.98 2.69
CA LEU A 245 -24.59 -24.34 3.94
C LEU A 245 -24.90 -25.18 5.17
N THR A 246 -25.70 -26.25 5.04
CA THR A 246 -26.05 -27.12 6.16
C THR A 246 -24.92 -28.12 6.44
N SER A 247 -24.46 -28.25 7.68
CA SER A 247 -23.53 -29.32 8.07
C SER A 247 -24.15 -30.72 7.87
N ARG A 248 -23.31 -31.75 7.74
CA ARG A 248 -23.72 -33.15 7.53
C ARG A 248 -24.72 -33.59 8.61
N THR A 249 -24.40 -33.32 9.86
CA THR A 249 -25.30 -33.37 11.02
C THR A 249 -25.20 -32.00 11.69
N HIS A 250 -26.17 -31.13 11.42
CA HIS A 250 -26.10 -29.71 11.76
C HIS A 250 -26.58 -29.44 13.19
N ALA A 251 -27.73 -30.00 13.54
CA ALA A 251 -28.35 -29.85 14.84
C ALA A 251 -29.07 -31.16 15.20
N TYR A 252 -29.49 -31.29 16.45
CA TYR A 252 -30.32 -32.39 16.88
C TYR A 252 -31.32 -31.96 17.95
N LEU A 253 -32.46 -32.65 17.96
CA LEU A 253 -33.54 -32.46 18.93
C LEU A 253 -33.51 -33.61 19.94
N VAL A 254 -33.65 -33.27 21.22
CA VAL A 254 -33.78 -34.22 22.33
C VAL A 254 -35.10 -33.95 23.05
N ALA A 255 -35.94 -34.96 23.17
CA ALA A 255 -37.13 -34.88 24.01
C ALA A 255 -36.70 -34.88 25.49
N ALA A 256 -37.08 -33.84 26.24
CA ALA A 256 -36.83 -33.75 27.67
C ALA A 256 -38.16 -33.51 28.43
N PRO A 257 -38.23 -33.82 29.75
CA PRO A 257 -39.43 -33.59 30.55
C PRO A 257 -39.89 -32.12 30.56
N THR A 258 -38.97 -31.18 30.36
CA THR A 258 -39.22 -29.74 30.32
C THR A 258 -39.65 -29.21 28.94
N GLY A 259 -39.80 -30.10 27.94
CA GLY A 259 -40.00 -29.75 26.54
C GLY A 259 -38.82 -30.15 25.65
N THR A 260 -39.02 -30.12 24.35
CA THR A 260 -37.99 -30.54 23.38
C THR A 260 -36.88 -29.51 23.29
N GLN A 261 -35.65 -29.97 23.45
CA GLN A 261 -34.45 -29.14 23.37
C GLN A 261 -33.76 -29.32 22.02
N LEU A 262 -33.39 -28.20 21.39
CA LEU A 262 -32.59 -28.14 20.18
C LEU A 262 -31.14 -27.82 20.55
N PHE A 263 -30.21 -28.60 20.03
CA PHE A 263 -28.78 -28.40 20.19
C PHE A 263 -28.11 -28.18 18.83
N ASP A 264 -27.26 -27.15 18.74
CA ASP A 264 -26.34 -26.97 17.62
C ASP A 264 -25.18 -27.97 17.76
N ASN A 265 -24.87 -28.72 16.70
CA ASN A 265 -23.83 -29.75 16.71
C ASN A 265 -22.47 -29.20 16.25
N ALA A 266 -22.04 -28.08 16.83
CA ALA A 266 -20.86 -27.32 16.41
C ALA A 266 -20.89 -27.05 14.89
N SER A 267 -22.04 -26.62 14.40
CA SER A 267 -22.29 -26.44 12.98
C SER A 267 -21.43 -25.30 12.42
N GLY A 268 -21.08 -25.40 11.12
CA GLY A 268 -20.21 -24.41 10.49
C GLY A 268 -20.83 -23.02 10.45
N ASN A 269 -22.13 -22.93 10.13
CA ASN A 269 -22.84 -21.67 9.93
C ASN A 269 -23.73 -21.25 11.11
N GLY A 270 -23.86 -22.11 12.14
CA GLY A 270 -24.73 -21.87 13.30
C GLY A 270 -26.19 -22.25 13.05
N THR A 271 -26.86 -22.63 14.13
CA THR A 271 -28.31 -22.80 14.22
C THR A 271 -28.93 -21.53 14.80
N PHE A 272 -30.02 -21.06 14.21
CA PHE A 272 -30.75 -19.88 14.68
C PHE A 272 -32.18 -20.25 15.03
N VAL A 273 -32.73 -19.62 16.07
CA VAL A 273 -34.14 -19.73 16.44
C VAL A 273 -34.70 -18.33 16.60
N ASN A 274 -35.74 -18.01 15.83
CA ASN A 274 -36.37 -16.68 15.79
C ASN A 274 -35.33 -15.55 15.60
N GLY A 275 -34.40 -15.73 14.66
CA GLY A 275 -33.35 -14.75 14.33
C GLY A 275 -32.13 -14.76 15.27
N VAL A 276 -32.20 -15.43 16.41
CA VAL A 276 -31.12 -15.47 17.40
C VAL A 276 -30.28 -16.74 17.25
N ARG A 277 -28.95 -16.60 17.21
CA ARG A 277 -28.04 -17.75 17.16
C ARG A 277 -28.05 -18.49 18.49
N ILE A 278 -28.23 -19.80 18.47
CA ILE A 278 -28.29 -20.65 19.67
C ILE A 278 -27.22 -21.73 19.66
N THR A 279 -26.83 -22.18 20.85
CA THR A 279 -26.05 -23.41 21.05
C THR A 279 -26.95 -24.52 21.60
N ALA A 280 -27.85 -24.17 22.52
CA ALA A 280 -28.93 -25.01 23.00
C ALA A 280 -30.14 -24.16 23.39
N VAL A 281 -31.36 -24.60 23.09
CA VAL A 281 -32.60 -23.90 23.47
C VAL A 281 -33.76 -24.89 23.63
N THR A 282 -34.69 -24.60 24.55
CA THR A 282 -35.97 -25.34 24.63
C THR A 282 -36.97 -24.69 23.68
N LEU A 283 -37.51 -25.48 22.74
CA LEU A 283 -38.42 -24.99 21.70
C LEU A 283 -39.87 -24.93 22.19
N ARG A 284 -40.60 -23.95 21.66
CA ARG A 284 -42.05 -23.78 21.80
C ARG A 284 -42.70 -23.98 20.44
N ALA A 285 -43.93 -24.52 20.44
CA ALA A 285 -44.68 -24.69 19.20
C ALA A 285 -44.83 -23.32 18.49
N GLY A 286 -44.49 -23.28 17.20
CA GLY A 286 -44.41 -22.05 16.41
C GLY A 286 -43.02 -21.43 16.28
N ASP A 287 -42.02 -21.88 17.05
CA ASP A 287 -40.64 -21.40 16.89
C ASP A 287 -40.11 -21.71 15.49
N VAL A 288 -39.42 -20.73 14.90
CA VAL A 288 -38.78 -20.86 13.58
C VAL A 288 -37.30 -21.16 13.77
N ILE A 289 -36.89 -22.35 13.34
CA ILE A 289 -35.51 -22.82 13.31
C ILE A 289 -34.94 -22.53 11.93
N THR A 290 -33.92 -21.68 11.88
CA THR A 290 -33.23 -21.30 10.64
C THR A 290 -31.88 -22.01 10.57
N ILE A 291 -31.69 -22.81 9.52
CA ILE A 291 -30.46 -23.56 9.23
C ILE A 291 -30.08 -23.28 7.76
N GLY A 292 -28.96 -22.57 7.55
CA GLY A 292 -28.58 -22.11 6.22
C GLY A 292 -29.66 -21.20 5.61
N ASN A 293 -30.09 -21.54 4.40
CA ASN A 293 -31.14 -20.88 3.66
C ASN A 293 -32.52 -21.54 3.85
N THR A 294 -32.66 -22.48 4.79
CA THR A 294 -33.92 -23.19 5.08
C THR A 294 -34.49 -22.79 6.43
N ASP A 295 -35.80 -22.54 6.47
CA ASP A 295 -36.57 -22.34 7.70
C ASP A 295 -37.46 -23.55 7.99
N LEU A 296 -37.44 -24.00 9.24
CA LEU A 296 -38.26 -25.07 9.77
C LEU A 296 -39.12 -24.52 10.91
N VAL A 297 -40.41 -24.81 10.91
CA VAL A 297 -41.31 -24.48 12.02
C VAL A 297 -41.44 -25.70 12.93
N PHE A 298 -41.27 -25.50 14.23
CA PHE A 298 -41.48 -26.54 15.22
C PHE A 298 -42.96 -26.69 15.56
N ALA A 299 -43.53 -27.87 15.32
CA ALA A 299 -44.96 -28.16 15.51
C ALA A 299 -45.30 -28.82 16.86
N GLY A 300 -44.28 -29.14 17.68
CA GLY A 300 -44.42 -29.87 18.94
C GLY A 300 -43.86 -31.30 18.89
N GLY A 301 -43.61 -31.90 20.06
CA GLY A 301 -42.93 -33.20 20.15
C GLY A 301 -41.52 -33.11 19.56
N THR A 302 -41.21 -33.87 18.52
CA THR A 302 -39.95 -33.75 17.76
C THR A 302 -40.19 -33.39 16.28
N THR A 303 -41.40 -32.91 15.96
CA THR A 303 -41.82 -32.66 14.58
C THR A 303 -41.42 -31.25 14.15
N VAL A 304 -40.67 -31.19 13.06
CA VAL A 304 -40.32 -29.94 12.37
C VAL A 304 -40.80 -30.03 10.92
N THR A 305 -41.42 -28.96 10.44
CA THR A 305 -41.93 -28.87 9.05
C THR A 305 -41.27 -27.69 8.34
N PRO A 306 -40.90 -27.81 7.06
CA PRO A 306 -40.44 -26.65 6.29
C PRO A 306 -41.45 -25.51 6.37
N ARG A 307 -40.97 -24.29 6.59
CA ARG A 307 -41.81 -23.10 6.51
C ARG A 307 -42.18 -22.89 5.05
N THR A 308 -43.43 -23.19 4.68
CA THR A 308 -43.93 -22.83 3.35
C THR A 308 -43.98 -21.32 3.26
N ALA A 309 -43.25 -20.72 2.31
CA ALA A 309 -43.35 -19.29 2.05
C ALA A 309 -44.80 -18.97 1.65
N THR A 310 -45.53 -18.24 2.49
CA THR A 310 -46.87 -17.74 2.16
C THR A 310 -46.78 -16.84 0.94
N GLU A 311 -47.71 -16.97 -0.03
CA GLU A 311 -47.72 -16.23 -1.31
C GLU A 311 -47.68 -14.70 -1.13
N THR A 312 -48.06 -14.20 0.05
CA THR A 312 -48.09 -12.77 0.42
C THR A 312 -46.81 -12.26 1.12
N THR A 313 -45.91 -13.12 1.58
CA THR A 313 -44.72 -12.74 2.39
C THR A 313 -43.38 -13.17 1.79
N GLY A 314 -43.37 -13.78 0.60
CA GLY A 314 -42.12 -14.16 -0.08
C GLY A 314 -41.40 -12.96 -0.71
N GLY A 315 -40.07 -13.02 -0.77
CA GLY A 315 -39.24 -12.05 -1.49
C GLY A 315 -38.78 -10.87 -0.63
N VAL A 316 -38.20 -9.84 -1.25
CA VAL A 316 -37.69 -8.64 -0.56
C VAL A 316 -38.73 -7.53 -0.55
N GLN A 317 -38.95 -6.94 0.60
CA GLN A 317 -39.86 -5.81 0.80
C GLN A 317 -39.07 -4.66 1.42
N ALA A 318 -39.08 -3.53 0.73
CA ALA A 318 -38.58 -2.26 1.24
C ALA A 318 -39.79 -1.44 1.65
N HIS A 319 -39.89 -1.10 2.93
CA HIS A 319 -40.95 -0.27 3.46
C HIS A 319 -40.37 1.07 3.93
N GLN A 320 -40.64 2.11 3.16
CA GLN A 320 -40.39 3.52 3.51
C GLN A 320 -38.94 3.83 3.90
N LEU A 321 -38.01 3.22 3.15
CA LEU A 321 -36.58 3.33 3.42
C LEU A 321 -36.10 4.78 3.31
N GLY A 322 -35.39 5.22 4.34
CA GLY A 322 -34.65 6.48 4.34
C GLY A 322 -33.23 6.29 4.85
N LEU A 323 -32.30 7.11 4.36
CA LEU A 323 -30.91 7.10 4.80
C LEU A 323 -30.33 8.51 4.80
N ALA A 324 -30.03 9.02 5.99
CA ALA A 324 -29.33 10.28 6.18
C ALA A 324 -27.90 10.03 6.65
N ILE A 325 -26.90 10.65 6.00
CA ILE A 325 -25.50 10.60 6.40
C ILE A 325 -25.01 12.04 6.57
N ASP A 326 -24.42 12.35 7.74
CA ASP A 326 -23.89 13.69 8.06
C ASP A 326 -24.91 14.83 7.82
N GLY A 327 -26.19 14.57 8.07
CA GLY A 327 -27.28 15.54 7.86
C GLY A 327 -27.78 15.65 6.41
N HIS A 328 -27.19 14.92 5.46
CA HIS A 328 -27.63 14.87 4.07
C HIS A 328 -28.52 13.65 3.82
N GLN A 329 -29.74 13.87 3.33
CA GLN A 329 -30.63 12.79 2.92
C GLN A 329 -30.21 12.18 1.59
N LEU A 330 -29.92 10.88 1.60
CA LEU A 330 -29.52 10.10 0.42
C LEU A 330 -30.67 9.26 -0.15
N LEU A 331 -31.61 8.84 0.70
CA LEU A 331 -32.83 8.13 0.33
C LEU A 331 -34.01 8.67 1.15
N THR A 332 -35.16 8.83 0.51
CA THR A 332 -36.38 9.38 1.11
C THR A 332 -37.58 8.53 0.73
N ASN A 333 -38.17 7.85 1.72
CA ASN A 333 -39.42 7.09 1.60
C ASN A 333 -39.45 6.17 0.36
N VAL A 334 -38.44 5.30 0.23
CA VAL A 334 -38.41 4.31 -0.85
C VAL A 334 -39.17 3.06 -0.44
N SER A 335 -40.23 2.74 -1.18
CA SER A 335 -41.09 1.58 -0.93
C SER A 335 -41.30 0.76 -2.19
N PHE A 336 -41.00 -0.55 -2.13
CA PHE A 336 -41.29 -1.49 -3.22
C PHE A 336 -41.19 -2.94 -2.70
N THR A 337 -41.80 -3.85 -3.45
CA THR A 337 -41.72 -5.30 -3.19
C THR A 337 -41.19 -6.01 -4.42
N ALA A 338 -40.22 -6.91 -4.25
CA ALA A 338 -39.76 -7.82 -5.29
C ALA A 338 -39.98 -9.26 -4.82
N ARG A 339 -40.92 -9.94 -5.47
CA ARG A 339 -41.40 -11.28 -5.07
C ARG A 339 -40.41 -12.38 -5.50
N PRO A 340 -40.50 -13.59 -4.96
CA PRO A 340 -39.75 -14.75 -5.48
C PRO A 340 -40.11 -14.96 -6.94
N GLY A 341 -39.15 -15.38 -7.74
CA GLY A 341 -39.37 -15.57 -9.17
C GLY A 341 -39.29 -14.30 -10.02
N THR A 342 -39.11 -13.12 -9.40
CA THR A 342 -39.13 -11.85 -10.12
C THR A 342 -37.75 -11.28 -10.42
N LEU A 343 -37.61 -10.67 -11.61
CA LEU A 343 -36.50 -9.82 -12.01
C LEU A 343 -36.92 -8.36 -11.91
N THR A 344 -36.40 -7.65 -10.90
CA THR A 344 -36.67 -6.23 -10.64
C THR A 344 -35.50 -5.36 -11.07
N ALA A 345 -35.72 -4.43 -12.00
CA ALA A 345 -34.73 -3.44 -12.40
C ALA A 345 -34.84 -2.16 -11.58
N VAL A 346 -33.73 -1.70 -11.00
CA VAL A 346 -33.61 -0.40 -10.34
C VAL A 346 -32.90 0.56 -11.30
N ILE A 347 -33.61 1.59 -11.73
CA ILE A 347 -33.14 2.57 -12.71
C ILE A 347 -33.28 3.99 -12.15
N GLY A 348 -32.62 4.95 -12.80
CA GLY A 348 -32.67 6.34 -12.40
C GLY A 348 -31.41 7.11 -12.82
N PRO A 349 -31.48 8.46 -12.83
CA PRO A 349 -30.33 9.31 -13.12
C PRO A 349 -29.13 9.03 -12.21
N SER A 350 -27.95 9.49 -12.63
CA SER A 350 -26.76 9.47 -11.78
C SER A 350 -27.00 10.27 -10.50
N GLY A 351 -26.63 9.71 -9.34
CA GLY A 351 -26.89 10.34 -8.04
C GLY A 351 -28.31 10.13 -7.48
N ALA A 352 -29.20 9.38 -8.16
CA ALA A 352 -30.55 9.08 -7.65
C ALA A 352 -30.60 8.08 -6.47
N GLY A 353 -29.45 7.64 -5.92
CA GLY A 353 -29.41 6.73 -4.77
C GLY A 353 -29.50 5.24 -5.07
N LYS A 354 -29.38 4.79 -6.34
CA LYS A 354 -29.46 3.37 -6.73
C LYS A 354 -28.48 2.46 -5.97
N SER A 355 -27.19 2.80 -5.98
CA SER A 355 -26.15 2.06 -5.25
C SER A 355 -26.32 2.14 -3.73
N THR A 356 -26.96 3.21 -3.23
CA THR A 356 -27.31 3.35 -1.81
C THR A 356 -28.44 2.40 -1.43
N LEU A 357 -29.47 2.29 -2.27
CA LEU A 357 -30.61 1.40 -2.06
C LEU A 357 -30.16 -0.06 -1.98
N ILE A 358 -29.36 -0.55 -2.93
CA ILE A 358 -28.89 -1.95 -2.90
C ILE A 358 -28.00 -2.26 -1.69
N LYS A 359 -27.31 -1.26 -1.12
CA LYS A 359 -26.54 -1.45 0.13
C LYS A 359 -27.46 -1.64 1.33
N LEU A 360 -28.59 -0.94 1.37
CA LEU A 360 -29.63 -1.17 2.38
C LEU A 360 -30.25 -2.56 2.20
N LEU A 361 -30.71 -2.89 0.98
CA LEU A 361 -31.29 -4.21 0.68
C LEU A 361 -30.35 -5.37 1.01
N GLY A 362 -29.04 -5.18 0.81
CA GLY A 362 -28.02 -6.18 1.11
C GLY A 362 -27.54 -6.20 2.57
N GLY A 363 -28.08 -5.34 3.44
CA GLY A 363 -27.65 -5.20 4.84
C GLY A 363 -26.25 -4.60 5.05
N ALA A 364 -25.60 -4.11 3.98
CA ALA A 364 -24.26 -3.51 4.04
C ALA A 364 -24.26 -2.08 4.62
N ALA A 365 -25.41 -1.40 4.61
CA ALA A 365 -25.67 -0.14 5.28
C ALA A 365 -27.02 -0.24 6.02
N GLN A 366 -27.19 0.51 7.11
CA GLN A 366 -28.43 0.51 7.87
C GLN A 366 -29.30 1.71 7.54
N PRO A 367 -30.63 1.53 7.41
CA PRO A 367 -31.55 2.62 7.18
C PRO A 367 -31.66 3.52 8.41
N THR A 368 -31.85 4.82 8.18
CA THR A 368 -32.21 5.79 9.24
C THR A 368 -33.72 5.74 9.55
N SER A 369 -34.54 5.33 8.58
CA SER A 369 -35.99 5.14 8.73
C SER A 369 -36.49 4.01 7.83
N GLY A 370 -37.62 3.41 8.20
CA GLY A 370 -38.19 2.28 7.47
C GLY A 370 -37.47 0.96 7.73
N GLN A 371 -37.85 -0.08 6.99
CA GLN A 371 -37.39 -1.45 7.22
C GLN A 371 -37.22 -2.20 5.89
N VAL A 372 -36.23 -3.11 5.86
CA VAL A 372 -36.08 -4.11 4.79
C VAL A 372 -36.41 -5.48 5.37
N THR A 373 -37.40 -6.16 4.81
CA THR A 373 -37.68 -7.57 5.15
C THR A 373 -37.42 -8.48 3.95
N PHE A 374 -36.94 -9.70 4.21
CA PHE A 374 -36.76 -10.74 3.20
C PHE A 374 -37.29 -12.08 3.74
N ASP A 375 -38.26 -12.68 3.04
CA ASP A 375 -38.97 -13.89 3.48
C ASP A 375 -39.53 -13.81 4.92
N GLY A 376 -39.98 -12.61 5.31
CA GLY A 376 -40.53 -12.32 6.63
C GLY A 376 -39.49 -12.08 7.74
N HIS A 377 -38.20 -12.04 7.42
CA HIS A 377 -37.12 -11.69 8.35
C HIS A 377 -36.65 -10.25 8.12
N ASP A 378 -36.36 -9.50 9.18
CA ASP A 378 -35.75 -8.18 9.04
C ASP A 378 -34.26 -8.33 8.68
N VAL A 379 -33.86 -7.81 7.52
CA VAL A 379 -32.49 -7.96 7.01
C VAL A 379 -31.45 -7.34 7.94
N HIS A 380 -31.79 -6.25 8.64
CA HIS A 380 -30.86 -5.54 9.52
C HIS A 380 -30.91 -6.03 10.96
N ALA A 381 -32.09 -6.38 11.47
CA ALA A 381 -32.25 -6.94 12.81
C ALA A 381 -31.80 -8.41 12.91
N GLU A 382 -31.88 -9.17 11.81
CA GLU A 382 -31.51 -10.59 11.74
C GLU A 382 -30.34 -10.84 10.77
N TYR A 383 -29.49 -9.83 10.54
CA TYR A 383 -28.43 -9.89 9.52
C TYR A 383 -27.53 -11.14 9.59
N ALA A 384 -27.27 -11.65 10.79
CA ALA A 384 -26.42 -12.82 11.01
C ALA A 384 -26.95 -14.10 10.32
N SER A 385 -28.27 -14.33 10.35
CA SER A 385 -28.93 -15.45 9.66
C SER A 385 -29.22 -15.12 8.19
N MET A 386 -29.42 -13.83 7.86
CA MET A 386 -29.79 -13.40 6.51
C MET A 386 -28.62 -13.27 5.53
N ARG A 387 -27.40 -12.98 6.02
CA ARG A 387 -26.22 -12.71 5.16
C ARG A 387 -25.88 -13.81 4.16
N SER A 388 -26.25 -15.07 4.44
CA SER A 388 -25.98 -16.19 3.52
C SER A 388 -27.06 -16.37 2.44
N ARG A 389 -28.26 -15.85 2.70
CA ARG A 389 -29.42 -15.87 1.79
C ARG A 389 -29.37 -14.76 0.75
N ILE A 390 -28.54 -13.75 0.99
CA ILE A 390 -28.39 -12.57 0.15
C ILE A 390 -27.04 -12.61 -0.58
N GLY A 391 -27.08 -12.77 -1.90
CA GLY A 391 -25.92 -12.68 -2.78
C GLY A 391 -25.81 -11.28 -3.37
N MET A 392 -24.67 -10.62 -3.22
CA MET A 392 -24.42 -9.28 -3.78
C MET A 392 -23.28 -9.30 -4.79
N VAL A 393 -23.57 -8.89 -6.01
CA VAL A 393 -22.61 -8.85 -7.12
C VAL A 393 -22.31 -7.38 -7.43
N PRO A 394 -21.10 -6.88 -7.12
CA PRO A 394 -20.73 -5.49 -7.38
C PRO A 394 -20.56 -5.22 -8.89
N GLN A 395 -20.44 -3.94 -9.25
CA GLN A 395 -20.17 -3.49 -10.62
C GLN A 395 -18.87 -4.12 -11.17
N ASP A 396 -17.76 -3.95 -10.46
CA ASP A 396 -16.47 -4.53 -10.82
C ASP A 396 -16.44 -6.05 -10.66
N ASP A 397 -15.77 -6.75 -11.57
CA ASP A 397 -15.54 -8.19 -11.50
C ASP A 397 -14.52 -8.53 -10.40
N VAL A 398 -14.98 -8.75 -9.17
CA VAL A 398 -14.14 -9.09 -8.02
C VAL A 398 -13.81 -10.60 -8.01
N VAL A 399 -12.94 -11.02 -8.95
CA VAL A 399 -12.46 -12.40 -9.11
C VAL A 399 -10.95 -12.41 -9.38
N HIS A 400 -10.24 -13.42 -8.86
CA HIS A 400 -8.82 -13.62 -9.18
C HIS A 400 -8.63 -13.93 -10.68
N ARG A 401 -8.14 -12.95 -11.43
CA ARG A 401 -8.05 -12.99 -12.90
C ARG A 401 -7.04 -14.01 -13.44
N GLN A 402 -6.01 -14.34 -12.64
CA GLN A 402 -4.94 -15.26 -13.02
C GLN A 402 -5.35 -16.73 -12.93
N LEU A 403 -6.38 -17.05 -12.14
CA LEU A 403 -6.86 -18.42 -11.94
C LEU A 403 -7.79 -18.86 -13.08
N THR A 404 -7.96 -20.18 -13.24
CA THR A 404 -9.06 -20.73 -14.05
C THR A 404 -10.39 -20.55 -13.32
N VAL A 405 -11.51 -20.58 -14.08
CA VAL A 405 -12.86 -20.48 -13.49
C VAL A 405 -13.07 -21.57 -12.43
N ASP A 406 -12.68 -22.80 -12.73
CA ASP A 406 -12.75 -23.94 -11.79
C ASP A 406 -11.96 -23.69 -10.50
N GLN A 407 -10.74 -23.15 -10.61
CA GLN A 407 -9.88 -22.87 -9.47
C GLN A 407 -10.47 -21.76 -8.61
N ALA A 408 -10.93 -20.67 -9.23
CA ALA A 408 -11.55 -19.55 -8.52
C ALA A 408 -12.78 -20.02 -7.72
N LEU A 409 -13.69 -20.77 -8.36
CA LEU A 409 -14.87 -21.32 -7.71
C LEU A 409 -14.52 -22.37 -6.65
N SER A 410 -13.54 -23.24 -6.91
CA SER A 410 -13.13 -24.28 -5.95
C SER A 410 -12.48 -23.71 -4.69
N TYR A 411 -11.68 -22.64 -4.80
CA TYR A 411 -11.13 -21.95 -3.64
C TYR A 411 -12.22 -21.19 -2.87
N ALA A 412 -13.11 -20.48 -3.57
CA ALA A 412 -14.25 -19.82 -2.95
C ALA A 412 -15.16 -20.82 -2.23
N ALA A 413 -15.44 -21.97 -2.83
CA ALA A 413 -16.22 -23.05 -2.24
C ALA A 413 -15.54 -23.63 -0.98
N GLN A 414 -14.21 -23.77 -0.97
CA GLN A 414 -13.47 -24.20 0.23
C GLN A 414 -13.53 -23.19 1.39
N LEU A 415 -13.72 -21.90 1.09
CA LEU A 415 -13.77 -20.83 2.08
C LEU A 415 -15.20 -20.51 2.54
N ARG A 416 -16.19 -20.65 1.65
CA ARG A 416 -17.60 -20.28 1.89
C ARG A 416 -18.48 -21.45 2.33
N LEU A 417 -18.16 -22.70 1.94
CA LEU A 417 -18.95 -23.87 2.33
C LEU A 417 -18.49 -24.45 3.67
N PRO A 418 -19.37 -25.15 4.41
CA PRO A 418 -19.05 -25.78 5.68
C PRO A 418 -17.81 -26.69 5.61
N PRO A 419 -17.00 -26.74 6.67
CA PRO A 419 -15.69 -27.41 6.67
C PRO A 419 -15.78 -28.94 6.57
N ASP A 420 -16.94 -29.51 6.88
CA ASP A 420 -17.30 -30.92 6.76
C ASP A 420 -17.81 -31.30 5.36
N THR A 421 -17.89 -30.35 4.43
CA THR A 421 -18.20 -30.63 3.02
C THR A 421 -17.08 -31.46 2.39
N SER A 422 -17.44 -32.60 1.77
CA SER A 422 -16.44 -33.46 1.14
C SER A 422 -15.88 -32.80 -0.14
N ARG A 423 -14.77 -33.33 -0.67
CA ARG A 423 -14.25 -32.85 -1.97
C ARG A 423 -15.24 -33.13 -3.11
N ALA A 424 -15.95 -34.26 -3.06
CA ALA A 424 -16.95 -34.62 -4.07
C ALA A 424 -18.15 -33.66 -4.01
N ASP A 425 -18.69 -33.38 -2.83
CA ASP A 425 -19.83 -32.48 -2.66
C ASP A 425 -19.49 -31.05 -3.11
N ARG A 426 -18.30 -30.55 -2.73
CA ARG A 426 -17.83 -29.24 -3.23
C ARG A 426 -17.76 -29.19 -4.75
N ARG A 427 -17.27 -30.26 -5.37
CA ARG A 427 -17.16 -30.35 -6.83
C ARG A 427 -18.55 -30.36 -7.47
N ALA A 428 -19.49 -31.12 -6.92
CA ALA A 428 -20.88 -31.13 -7.38
C ALA A 428 -21.54 -29.73 -7.27
N VAL A 429 -21.27 -28.97 -6.20
CA VAL A 429 -21.73 -27.58 -6.07
C VAL A 429 -21.16 -26.71 -7.20
N VAL A 430 -19.85 -26.78 -7.43
CA VAL A 430 -19.18 -26.02 -8.51
C VAL A 430 -19.72 -26.42 -9.88
N ASP A 431 -19.90 -27.72 -10.13
CA ASP A 431 -20.39 -28.26 -11.40
C ASP A 431 -21.82 -27.77 -11.70
N ARG A 432 -22.70 -27.79 -10.70
CA ARG A 432 -24.06 -27.27 -10.80
C ARG A 432 -24.07 -25.78 -11.13
N VAL A 433 -23.29 -24.96 -10.41
CA VAL A 433 -23.21 -23.51 -10.65
C VAL A 433 -22.65 -23.19 -12.03
N LEU A 434 -21.65 -23.94 -12.49
CA LEU A 434 -21.11 -23.80 -13.85
C LEU A 434 -22.14 -24.17 -14.92
N GLY A 435 -22.94 -25.21 -14.68
CA GLY A 435 -24.03 -25.61 -15.57
C GLY A 435 -25.12 -24.53 -15.66
N GLU A 436 -25.57 -24.04 -14.51
CA GLU A 436 -26.63 -23.02 -14.41
C GLU A 436 -26.28 -21.69 -15.13
N LEU A 437 -25.00 -21.32 -15.11
CA LEU A 437 -24.50 -20.10 -15.74
C LEU A 437 -23.91 -20.32 -17.14
N GLU A 438 -24.03 -21.53 -17.70
CA GLU A 438 -23.48 -21.92 -19.01
C GLU A 438 -21.97 -21.62 -19.12
N LEU A 439 -21.22 -21.90 -18.05
CA LEU A 439 -19.76 -21.70 -17.96
C LEU A 439 -18.98 -23.01 -18.00
N THR A 440 -19.64 -24.16 -18.11
CA THR A 440 -19.01 -25.49 -18.09
C THR A 440 -17.87 -25.63 -19.10
N GLU A 441 -18.06 -25.14 -20.34
CA GLU A 441 -17.02 -25.21 -21.38
C GLU A 441 -15.83 -24.29 -21.12
N HIS A 442 -16.00 -23.26 -20.29
CA HIS A 442 -14.98 -22.29 -19.94
C HIS A 442 -14.31 -22.59 -18.59
N ARG A 443 -14.65 -23.71 -17.95
CA ARG A 443 -14.11 -24.17 -16.65
C ARG A 443 -12.60 -24.04 -16.54
N ASN A 444 -11.87 -24.51 -17.56
CA ASN A 444 -10.40 -24.57 -17.56
C ASN A 444 -9.76 -23.30 -18.15
N LYS A 445 -10.56 -22.34 -18.60
CA LYS A 445 -10.08 -21.07 -19.14
C LYS A 445 -9.74 -20.14 -17.99
N ARG A 446 -8.64 -19.38 -18.12
CA ARG A 446 -8.29 -18.32 -17.16
C ARG A 446 -9.32 -17.20 -17.20
N VAL A 447 -9.62 -16.62 -16.05
CA VAL A 447 -10.62 -15.55 -15.91
C VAL A 447 -10.23 -14.30 -16.71
N ASP A 448 -8.93 -13.98 -16.82
CA ASP A 448 -8.41 -12.89 -17.64
C ASP A 448 -8.61 -13.10 -19.16
N LYS A 449 -8.85 -14.32 -19.62
CA LYS A 449 -9.12 -14.65 -21.04
C LYS A 449 -10.61 -14.77 -21.37
N LEU A 450 -11.50 -14.61 -20.41
CA LEU A 450 -12.95 -14.62 -20.64
C LEU A 450 -13.42 -13.34 -21.36
N SER A 451 -14.50 -13.44 -22.13
CA SER A 451 -15.21 -12.25 -22.63
C SER A 451 -15.79 -11.43 -21.46
N GLY A 452 -16.23 -10.20 -21.72
CA GLY A 452 -16.88 -9.35 -20.71
C GLY A 452 -18.06 -10.05 -20.04
N GLY A 453 -19.02 -10.53 -20.85
CA GLY A 453 -20.18 -11.26 -20.36
C GLY A 453 -19.82 -12.52 -19.59
N GLN A 454 -18.92 -13.37 -20.12
CA GLN A 454 -18.47 -14.60 -19.44
C GLN A 454 -17.84 -14.31 -18.07
N ARG A 455 -17.06 -13.23 -17.96
CA ARG A 455 -16.44 -12.83 -16.70
C ARG A 455 -17.49 -12.34 -15.70
N LYS A 456 -18.50 -11.58 -16.14
CA LYS A 456 -19.63 -11.21 -15.27
C LYS A 456 -20.37 -12.45 -14.77
N ARG A 457 -20.63 -13.43 -15.64
CA ARG A 457 -21.20 -14.72 -15.22
C ARG A 457 -20.34 -15.41 -14.16
N ALA A 458 -19.01 -15.40 -14.30
CA ALA A 458 -18.12 -15.95 -13.29
C ALA A 458 -18.17 -15.17 -11.95
N SER A 459 -18.38 -13.85 -11.99
CA SER A 459 -18.61 -13.03 -10.79
C SER A 459 -19.92 -13.39 -10.08
N VAL A 460 -20.98 -13.69 -10.83
CA VAL A 460 -22.27 -14.22 -10.31
C VAL A 460 -22.09 -15.63 -9.76
N ALA A 461 -21.32 -16.49 -10.44
CA ALA A 461 -21.06 -17.87 -10.03
C ALA A 461 -20.49 -17.96 -8.61
N LEU A 462 -19.59 -17.04 -8.23
CA LEU A 462 -19.02 -17.00 -6.89
C LEU A 462 -20.08 -16.79 -5.79
N GLU A 463 -21.11 -15.98 -6.06
CA GLU A 463 -22.21 -15.76 -5.12
C GLU A 463 -23.19 -16.94 -5.11
N LEU A 464 -23.40 -17.62 -6.24
CA LEU A 464 -24.29 -18.78 -6.30
C LEU A 464 -23.74 -20.04 -5.60
N LEU A 465 -22.46 -20.05 -5.18
CA LEU A 465 -21.89 -21.18 -4.42
C LEU A 465 -22.64 -21.45 -3.10
N THR A 466 -23.15 -20.40 -2.45
CA THR A 466 -23.92 -20.52 -1.19
C THR A 466 -25.42 -20.62 -1.42
N GLY A 467 -25.88 -20.70 -2.68
CA GLY A 467 -27.29 -20.83 -3.05
C GLY A 467 -28.20 -19.72 -2.52
N PRO A 468 -27.86 -18.42 -2.65
CA PRO A 468 -28.68 -17.34 -2.13
C PRO A 468 -30.05 -17.27 -2.82
N SER A 469 -31.09 -16.98 -2.05
CA SER A 469 -32.47 -16.80 -2.53
C SER A 469 -32.73 -15.39 -3.06
N LEU A 470 -32.02 -14.39 -2.51
CA LEU A 470 -32.01 -13.01 -3.01
C LEU A 470 -30.67 -12.72 -3.70
N LEU A 471 -30.70 -12.34 -4.97
CA LEU A 471 -29.53 -11.94 -5.74
C LEU A 471 -29.62 -10.46 -6.15
N ILE A 472 -28.69 -9.65 -5.68
CA ILE A 472 -28.62 -8.22 -5.97
C ILE A 472 -27.39 -7.94 -6.84
N LEU A 473 -27.57 -7.30 -7.99
CA LEU A 473 -26.49 -6.99 -8.92
C LEU A 473 -26.40 -5.50 -9.18
N ASP A 474 -25.20 -4.94 -9.01
CA ASP A 474 -24.90 -3.56 -9.35
C ASP A 474 -24.32 -3.49 -10.76
N GLU A 475 -25.02 -2.82 -11.68
CA GLU A 475 -24.60 -2.58 -13.07
C GLU A 475 -23.96 -3.79 -13.78
N PRO A 476 -24.62 -4.96 -13.84
CA PRO A 476 -24.00 -6.17 -14.38
C PRO A 476 -23.73 -6.12 -15.89
N THR A 477 -24.30 -5.15 -16.59
CA THR A 477 -24.24 -5.01 -18.05
C THR A 477 -23.37 -3.83 -18.50
N SER A 478 -22.81 -3.09 -17.56
CA SER A 478 -21.99 -1.90 -17.84
C SER A 478 -20.70 -2.27 -18.57
N GLY A 479 -20.41 -1.56 -19.67
CA GLY A 479 -19.22 -1.80 -20.51
C GLY A 479 -19.27 -3.06 -21.38
N LEU A 480 -20.42 -3.72 -21.50
CA LEU A 480 -20.63 -4.84 -22.42
C LEU A 480 -21.17 -4.35 -23.77
N ASP A 481 -20.87 -5.07 -24.84
CA ASP A 481 -21.58 -4.89 -26.10
C ASP A 481 -23.04 -5.34 -25.98
N PRO A 482 -23.95 -4.88 -26.87
CA PRO A 482 -25.38 -5.19 -26.78
C PRO A 482 -25.72 -6.68 -26.79
N ALA A 483 -24.93 -7.51 -27.50
CA ALA A 483 -25.18 -8.95 -27.57
C ALA A 483 -24.84 -9.64 -26.23
N LEU A 484 -23.72 -9.26 -25.61
CA LEU A 484 -23.33 -9.74 -24.29
C LEU A 484 -24.26 -9.20 -23.18
N ASP A 485 -24.73 -7.95 -23.29
CA ASP A 485 -25.75 -7.39 -22.39
C ASP A 485 -27.01 -8.27 -22.37
N ARG A 486 -27.58 -8.55 -23.56
CA ARG A 486 -28.74 -9.45 -23.69
C ARG A 486 -28.50 -10.82 -23.06
N GLN A 487 -27.32 -11.40 -23.27
CA GLN A 487 -26.94 -12.69 -22.72
C GLN A 487 -26.85 -12.70 -21.19
N VAL A 488 -26.43 -11.60 -20.57
CA VAL A 488 -26.40 -11.45 -19.11
C VAL A 488 -27.82 -11.27 -18.58
N MET A 489 -28.63 -10.38 -19.18
CA MET A 489 -30.03 -10.18 -18.77
C MET A 489 -30.87 -11.44 -18.91
N SER A 490 -30.69 -12.21 -19.98
CA SER A 490 -31.39 -13.50 -20.17
C SER A 490 -31.00 -14.53 -19.11
N MET A 491 -29.73 -14.55 -18.70
CA MET A 491 -29.27 -15.39 -17.59
C MET A 491 -29.93 -14.97 -16.27
N LEU A 492 -30.00 -13.66 -15.97
CA LEU A 492 -30.66 -13.16 -14.76
C LEU A 492 -32.15 -13.51 -14.73
N ARG A 493 -32.83 -13.40 -15.87
CA ARG A 493 -34.22 -13.86 -16.06
C ARG A 493 -34.36 -15.34 -15.70
N ARG A 494 -33.49 -16.22 -16.23
CA ARG A 494 -33.52 -17.66 -15.89
C ARG A 494 -33.26 -17.95 -14.41
N LEU A 495 -32.37 -17.19 -13.77
CA LEU A 495 -32.14 -17.32 -12.33
C LEU A 495 -33.38 -16.94 -11.52
N ALA A 496 -34.11 -15.91 -11.98
CA ALA A 496 -35.41 -15.55 -11.42
C ALA A 496 -36.45 -16.66 -11.71
N ASP A 497 -36.57 -17.16 -12.94
CA ASP A 497 -37.49 -18.26 -13.29
C ASP A 497 -37.27 -19.53 -12.44
N ALA A 498 -36.04 -19.75 -11.98
CA ALA A 498 -35.69 -20.82 -11.03
C ALA A 498 -36.14 -20.56 -9.58
N GLY A 499 -36.92 -19.50 -9.33
CA GLY A 499 -37.53 -19.17 -8.04
C GLY A 499 -36.80 -18.09 -7.22
N ARG A 500 -35.66 -17.57 -7.68
CA ARG A 500 -34.90 -16.54 -6.94
C ARG A 500 -35.53 -15.16 -7.08
N THR A 501 -35.36 -14.32 -6.07
CA THR A 501 -35.62 -12.88 -6.20
C THR A 501 -34.37 -12.21 -6.75
N VAL A 502 -34.46 -11.57 -7.91
CA VAL A 502 -33.31 -10.92 -8.56
C VAL A 502 -33.54 -9.41 -8.66
N VAL A 503 -32.65 -8.62 -8.07
CA VAL A 503 -32.66 -7.15 -8.15
C VAL A 503 -31.44 -6.69 -8.93
N VAL A 504 -31.65 -5.96 -10.02
CA VAL A 504 -30.57 -5.47 -10.88
C VAL A 504 -30.59 -3.95 -10.96
N VAL A 505 -29.51 -3.29 -10.57
CA VAL A 505 -29.29 -1.87 -10.88
C VAL A 505 -28.73 -1.78 -12.29
N THR A 506 -29.37 -1.02 -13.17
CA THR A 506 -28.91 -0.87 -14.55
C THR A 506 -29.10 0.57 -15.05
N HIS A 507 -28.18 0.98 -15.91
CA HIS A 507 -28.30 2.20 -16.73
C HIS A 507 -28.74 1.88 -18.17
N SER A 508 -28.71 0.60 -18.57
CA SER A 508 -29.19 0.12 -19.87
C SER A 508 -30.71 -0.05 -19.83
N LEU A 509 -31.40 0.64 -20.74
CA LEU A 509 -32.87 0.63 -20.85
C LEU A 509 -33.37 -0.40 -21.89
N THR A 510 -32.44 -0.93 -22.69
CA THR A 510 -32.72 -1.79 -23.86
C THR A 510 -33.49 -3.06 -23.52
N TYR A 511 -33.23 -3.64 -22.35
CA TYR A 511 -33.77 -4.95 -21.95
C TYR A 511 -34.68 -4.88 -20.72
N LEU A 512 -35.22 -3.70 -20.39
CA LEU A 512 -36.16 -3.56 -19.28
C LEU A 512 -37.46 -4.36 -19.49
N SER A 513 -37.83 -4.64 -20.74
CA SER A 513 -38.97 -5.51 -21.07
C SER A 513 -38.80 -6.97 -20.61
N MET A 514 -37.58 -7.41 -20.27
CA MET A 514 -37.33 -8.72 -19.67
C MET A 514 -37.58 -8.76 -18.15
N CYS A 515 -37.75 -7.59 -17.52
CA CYS A 515 -37.95 -7.45 -16.09
C CYS A 515 -39.46 -7.49 -15.79
N ASP A 516 -39.84 -8.12 -14.67
CA ASP A 516 -41.24 -8.11 -14.22
C ASP A 516 -41.62 -6.77 -13.59
N GLN A 517 -40.61 -6.06 -13.04
CA GLN A 517 -40.80 -4.80 -12.34
C GLN A 517 -39.64 -3.85 -12.61
N VAL A 518 -39.97 -2.55 -12.68
CA VAL A 518 -39.02 -1.43 -12.72
C VAL A 518 -39.29 -0.54 -11.51
N LEU A 519 -38.23 -0.28 -10.74
CA LEU A 519 -38.16 0.76 -9.72
C LEU A 519 -37.39 1.95 -10.28
N LEU A 520 -38.07 3.05 -10.55
CA LEU A 520 -37.48 4.30 -11.01
C LEU A 520 -37.24 5.24 -9.82
N LEU A 521 -35.97 5.53 -9.57
CA LEU A 521 -35.56 6.50 -8.56
C LEU A 521 -35.30 7.88 -9.18
N ALA A 522 -35.75 8.91 -8.46
CA ALA A 522 -35.49 10.32 -8.72
C ALA A 522 -34.29 10.83 -7.88
N PRO A 523 -33.64 11.94 -8.30
CA PRO A 523 -32.69 12.65 -7.46
C PRO A 523 -33.20 12.91 -6.04
N GLY A 524 -32.31 12.79 -5.05
CA GLY A 524 -32.68 12.80 -3.62
C GLY A 524 -33.20 11.45 -3.11
N GLY A 525 -33.09 10.40 -3.93
CA GLY A 525 -33.40 9.03 -3.53
C GLY A 525 -34.88 8.80 -3.28
N LYS A 526 -35.73 9.36 -4.15
CA LYS A 526 -37.19 9.31 -4.05
C LYS A 526 -37.75 8.34 -5.08
N THR A 527 -38.83 7.63 -4.75
CA THR A 527 -39.50 6.74 -5.70
C THR A 527 -40.37 7.55 -6.66
N ALA A 528 -40.13 7.43 -7.97
CA ALA A 528 -40.99 8.01 -9.00
C ALA A 528 -41.95 6.96 -9.61
N TYR A 529 -41.53 5.69 -9.65
CA TYR A 529 -42.36 4.58 -10.12
C TYR A 529 -41.87 3.25 -9.58
N ALA A 530 -42.82 2.35 -9.27
CA ALA A 530 -42.56 0.95 -8.97
C ALA A 530 -43.68 0.12 -9.60
N GLY A 531 -43.36 -0.73 -10.57
CA GLY A 531 -44.35 -1.58 -11.24
C GLY A 531 -43.85 -2.18 -12.55
N PRO A 532 -44.70 -2.90 -13.31
CA PRO A 532 -44.29 -3.53 -14.56
C PRO A 532 -43.80 -2.53 -15.60
N PRO A 533 -42.76 -2.84 -16.40
CA PRO A 533 -42.25 -1.91 -17.42
C PRO A 533 -43.35 -1.47 -18.42
N ALA A 534 -44.27 -2.38 -18.77
CA ALA A 534 -45.36 -2.09 -19.71
C ALA A 534 -46.36 -1.02 -19.19
N ALA A 535 -46.46 -0.82 -17.88
CA ALA A 535 -47.37 0.15 -17.27
C ALA A 535 -46.74 1.54 -17.07
N ILE A 536 -45.46 1.72 -17.45
CA ILE A 536 -44.75 3.01 -17.26
C ILE A 536 -45.44 4.16 -17.99
N GLY A 537 -45.96 3.92 -19.20
CA GLY A 537 -46.62 4.95 -20.01
C GLY A 537 -47.85 5.53 -19.34
N ALA A 538 -48.66 4.70 -18.68
CA ALA A 538 -49.83 5.14 -17.94
C ALA A 538 -49.45 5.97 -16.69
N ALA A 539 -48.34 5.65 -16.04
CA ALA A 539 -47.89 6.35 -14.84
C ALA A 539 -47.11 7.65 -15.13
N MET A 540 -46.38 7.69 -16.25
CA MET A 540 -45.46 8.79 -16.61
C MET A 540 -45.99 9.69 -17.74
N GLY A 541 -47.06 9.29 -18.43
CA GLY A 541 -47.62 10.01 -19.58
C GLY A 541 -46.86 9.81 -20.89
N THR A 542 -45.74 9.09 -20.88
CA THR A 542 -44.95 8.73 -22.08
C THR A 542 -44.21 7.42 -21.84
N THR A 543 -43.88 6.71 -22.92
CA THR A 543 -43.01 5.53 -22.89
C THR A 543 -41.56 5.85 -23.28
N ASP A 544 -41.28 7.10 -23.66
CA ASP A 544 -39.92 7.54 -23.99
C ASP A 544 -39.10 7.77 -22.71
N TRP A 545 -38.10 6.93 -22.49
CA TRP A 545 -37.25 6.99 -21.32
C TRP A 545 -36.44 8.29 -21.19
N ALA A 546 -36.10 8.95 -22.29
CA ALA A 546 -35.36 10.21 -22.25
C ALA A 546 -36.24 11.32 -21.66
N ASP A 547 -37.50 11.41 -22.11
CA ASP A 547 -38.48 12.35 -21.57
C ASP A 547 -38.80 12.02 -20.09
N ILE A 548 -38.97 10.74 -19.74
CA ILE A 548 -39.20 10.30 -18.36
C ILE A 548 -38.03 10.74 -17.47
N PHE A 549 -36.78 10.45 -17.85
CA PHE A 549 -35.62 10.84 -17.04
C PHE A 549 -35.43 12.34 -16.96
N ALA A 550 -35.70 13.09 -18.04
CA ALA A 550 -35.67 14.55 -18.02
C ALA A 550 -36.69 15.12 -17.03
N TRP A 551 -37.92 14.59 -17.02
CA TRP A 551 -38.96 15.00 -16.09
C TRP A 551 -38.61 14.66 -14.64
N VAL A 552 -38.25 13.39 -14.35
CA VAL A 552 -37.89 12.94 -13.01
C VAL A 552 -36.65 13.68 -12.45
N SER A 553 -35.71 14.08 -13.32
CA SER A 553 -34.51 14.83 -12.91
C SER A 553 -34.76 16.31 -12.63
N THR A 554 -35.76 16.91 -13.30
CA THR A 554 -36.11 18.33 -13.15
C THR A 554 -37.14 18.55 -12.05
N ARG A 555 -38.06 17.59 -11.84
CA ARG A 555 -39.15 17.66 -10.88
C ARG A 555 -39.23 16.38 -10.02
N PRO A 556 -38.20 16.10 -9.20
CA PRO A 556 -38.15 14.88 -8.39
C PRO A 556 -39.26 14.81 -7.33
N ASP A 557 -39.62 15.94 -6.72
CA ASP A 557 -40.69 16.04 -5.73
C ASP A 557 -42.07 15.77 -6.32
N ASP A 558 -42.38 16.37 -7.46
CA ASP A 558 -43.66 16.15 -8.15
C ASP A 558 -43.80 14.69 -8.59
N ALA A 559 -42.72 14.10 -9.10
CA ALA A 559 -42.68 12.68 -9.47
C ALA A 559 -42.95 11.77 -8.27
N HIS A 560 -42.37 12.10 -7.12
CA HIS A 560 -42.60 11.36 -5.88
C HIS A 560 -44.02 11.54 -5.35
N ALA A 561 -44.55 12.76 -5.35
CA ALA A 561 -45.92 13.04 -4.94
C ALA A 561 -46.94 12.29 -5.82
N ALA A 562 -46.73 12.26 -7.14
CA ALA A 562 -47.54 11.49 -8.07
C ALA A 562 -47.47 9.97 -7.81
N PHE A 563 -46.30 9.47 -7.41
CA PHE A 563 -46.15 8.08 -6.98
C PHE A 563 -46.95 7.78 -5.70
N LEU A 564 -46.82 8.61 -4.67
CA LEU A 564 -47.53 8.45 -3.39
C LEU A 564 -49.06 8.53 -3.57
N ALA A 565 -49.54 9.43 -4.42
CA ALA A 565 -50.97 9.55 -4.74
C ALA A 565 -51.56 8.27 -5.35
N ARG A 566 -50.75 7.53 -6.12
CA ARG A 566 -51.14 6.24 -6.71
C ARG A 566 -50.92 5.05 -5.77
N ASN A 567 -50.11 5.22 -4.72
CA ASN A 567 -49.73 4.15 -3.79
C ASN A 567 -49.93 4.63 -2.34
N PRO A 568 -51.18 4.66 -1.84
CA PRO A 568 -51.50 5.20 -0.52
C PRO A 568 -50.75 4.50 0.63
N GLU A 569 -50.47 3.20 0.49
CA GLU A 569 -49.67 2.44 1.45
C GLU A 569 -48.25 2.99 1.61
N ALA A 570 -47.65 3.55 0.55
CA ALA A 570 -46.33 4.18 0.60
C ALA A 570 -46.35 5.58 1.25
N ALA A 571 -47.52 6.18 1.42
CA ALA A 571 -47.71 7.53 1.96
C ALA A 571 -47.86 7.59 3.49
N GLN A 572 -47.92 6.44 4.18
CA GLN A 572 -48.03 6.37 5.64
C GLN A 572 -46.75 6.90 6.33
N PRO A 573 -46.78 7.25 7.63
CA PRO A 573 -45.56 7.65 8.33
C PRO A 573 -44.58 6.48 8.48
N ALA A 574 -43.31 6.70 8.14
CA ALA A 574 -42.25 5.70 8.31
C ALA A 574 -42.15 5.26 9.78
N ALA A 575 -42.29 3.95 10.00
CA ALA A 575 -41.93 3.36 11.27
C ALA A 575 -40.43 3.64 11.56
N PRO A 576 -40.06 3.86 12.84
CA PRO A 576 -38.66 3.95 13.22
C PRO A 576 -37.92 2.70 12.75
N ALA A 577 -36.70 2.87 12.22
CA ALA A 577 -35.89 1.73 11.84
C ALA A 577 -35.62 0.85 13.06
N THR A 578 -35.80 -0.47 12.91
CA THR A 578 -35.45 -1.44 13.95
C THR A 578 -33.96 -1.31 14.27
N PRO A 579 -33.55 -1.34 15.55
CA PRO A 579 -32.14 -1.35 15.89
C PRO A 579 -31.39 -2.50 15.20
N ALA A 580 -30.14 -2.22 14.84
CA ALA A 580 -29.19 -3.22 14.38
C ALA A 580 -29.24 -4.49 15.24
N GLY A 581 -29.46 -5.63 14.60
CA GLY A 581 -29.16 -6.90 15.24
C GLY A 581 -27.66 -7.01 15.52
N PRO A 582 -27.24 -7.89 16.45
CA PRO A 582 -25.84 -8.25 16.54
C PRO A 582 -25.42 -8.80 15.16
N LEU A 583 -24.25 -8.36 14.67
CA LEU A 583 -23.68 -8.82 13.39
C LEU A 583 -23.50 -10.36 13.33
N GLY A 584 -23.65 -11.04 14.47
CA GLY A 584 -23.39 -12.46 14.66
C GLY A 584 -21.91 -12.75 14.64
N GLU A 585 -21.48 -13.81 15.33
CA GLU A 585 -20.16 -14.35 15.05
C GLU A 585 -20.18 -15.01 13.68
N PRO A 586 -19.25 -14.66 12.76
CA PRO A 586 -19.17 -15.33 11.47
C PRO A 586 -18.94 -16.83 11.67
N ALA A 587 -19.46 -17.61 10.72
CA ALA A 587 -19.26 -19.05 10.61
C ALA A 587 -17.80 -19.45 10.90
N HIS A 588 -17.57 -20.19 12.00
CA HIS A 588 -16.22 -20.58 12.42
C HIS A 588 -15.75 -21.76 11.57
N THR A 589 -14.96 -21.47 10.53
CA THR A 589 -14.07 -22.49 9.95
C THR A 589 -12.71 -22.40 10.63
N SER A 590 -12.08 -23.55 10.90
CA SER A 590 -10.77 -23.56 11.55
C SER A 590 -9.77 -22.67 10.80
N THR A 591 -9.17 -21.71 11.50
CA THR A 591 -8.21 -20.75 10.95
C THR A 591 -7.05 -21.43 10.22
N THR A 592 -6.63 -22.61 10.70
CA THR A 592 -5.60 -23.43 10.04
C THR A 592 -6.01 -23.93 8.66
N ARG A 593 -7.27 -24.39 8.49
CA ARG A 593 -7.77 -24.80 7.16
C ARG A 593 -7.89 -23.61 6.23
N GLN A 594 -8.37 -22.46 6.72
CA GLN A 594 -8.39 -21.22 5.93
C GLN A 594 -6.98 -20.86 5.48
N MET A 595 -6.01 -20.82 6.41
CA MET A 595 -4.60 -20.52 6.12
C MET A 595 -4.02 -21.47 5.06
N LEU A 596 -4.23 -22.79 5.19
CA LEU A 596 -3.73 -23.78 4.21
C LEU A 596 -4.37 -23.64 2.84
N THR A 597 -5.66 -23.30 2.77
CA THR A 597 -6.37 -23.07 1.52
C THR A 597 -5.86 -21.81 0.83
N LEU A 598 -5.71 -20.72 1.59
CA LEU A 598 -5.16 -19.45 1.10
C LEU A 598 -3.70 -19.57 0.68
N ALA A 599 -2.88 -20.32 1.43
CA ALA A 599 -1.49 -20.58 1.07
C ALA A 599 -1.39 -21.34 -0.26
N ARG A 600 -2.21 -22.39 -0.44
CA ARG A 600 -2.32 -23.11 -1.73
C ARG A 600 -2.77 -22.19 -2.86
N ARG A 601 -3.75 -21.32 -2.60
CA ARG A 601 -4.19 -20.30 -3.56
C ARG A 601 -3.06 -19.34 -3.92
N GLN A 602 -2.32 -18.82 -2.94
CA GLN A 602 -1.23 -17.87 -3.12
C GLN A 602 -0.11 -18.48 -3.99
N VAL A 603 0.32 -19.70 -3.66
CA VAL A 603 1.30 -20.43 -4.47
C VAL A 603 0.80 -20.59 -5.91
N ARG A 604 -0.48 -20.94 -6.08
CA ARG A 604 -1.06 -21.09 -7.42
C ARG A 604 -1.13 -19.77 -8.18
N LEU A 605 -1.42 -18.65 -7.52
CA LEU A 605 -1.46 -17.31 -8.11
C LEU A 605 -0.08 -16.90 -8.62
N ILE A 606 0.98 -17.14 -7.83
CA ILE A 606 2.37 -16.86 -8.23
C ILE A 606 2.67 -17.60 -9.54
N PHE A 607 2.48 -18.92 -9.59
CA PHE A 607 2.76 -19.73 -10.78
C PHE A 607 1.79 -19.51 -11.96
N ALA A 608 0.63 -18.90 -11.73
CA ALA A 608 -0.32 -18.59 -12.79
C ALA A 608 0.12 -17.38 -13.64
N ASP A 609 0.92 -16.48 -13.09
CA ASP A 609 1.52 -15.38 -13.83
C ASP A 609 2.90 -15.78 -14.36
N ARG A 610 2.98 -16.14 -15.64
CA ARG A 610 4.23 -16.59 -16.28
C ARG A 610 5.31 -15.51 -16.27
N GLY A 611 4.94 -14.25 -16.50
CA GLY A 611 5.89 -13.14 -16.55
C GLY A 611 6.46 -12.85 -15.16
N TYR A 612 5.58 -12.79 -14.16
CA TYR A 612 5.99 -12.61 -12.78
C TYR A 612 6.79 -13.81 -12.24
N THR A 613 6.38 -15.04 -12.56
CA THR A 613 7.13 -16.26 -12.20
C THR A 613 8.53 -16.24 -12.80
N ALA A 614 8.66 -15.97 -14.10
CA ALA A 614 9.96 -15.91 -14.77
C ALA A 614 10.87 -14.84 -14.12
N PHE A 615 10.31 -13.67 -13.83
CA PHE A 615 11.02 -12.61 -13.10
C PHE A 615 11.50 -13.08 -11.72
N LEU A 616 10.62 -13.67 -10.89
CA LEU A 616 10.99 -14.15 -9.56
C LEU A 616 12.02 -15.29 -9.57
N VAL A 617 11.95 -16.18 -10.56
CA VAL A 617 12.91 -17.27 -10.71
C VAL A 617 14.27 -16.73 -11.14
N LEU A 618 14.31 -15.78 -12.08
CA LEU A 618 15.55 -15.19 -12.59
C LEU A 618 16.23 -14.23 -11.59
N LEU A 619 15.43 -13.54 -10.79
CA LEU A 619 15.89 -12.51 -9.84
C LEU A 619 17.07 -12.94 -8.95
N PRO A 620 17.03 -14.06 -8.19
CA PRO A 620 18.17 -14.47 -7.36
C PRO A 620 19.42 -14.82 -8.17
N PHE A 621 19.29 -15.33 -9.40
CA PHE A 621 20.45 -15.61 -10.25
C PHE A 621 21.11 -14.32 -10.75
N VAL A 622 20.32 -13.31 -11.10
CA VAL A 622 20.84 -12.00 -11.52
C VAL A 622 21.55 -11.31 -10.35
N LEU A 623 20.92 -11.30 -9.18
CA LEU A 623 21.52 -10.70 -7.98
C LEU A 623 22.76 -11.46 -7.51
N GLY A 624 22.73 -12.79 -7.55
CA GLY A 624 23.89 -13.64 -7.29
C GLY A 624 25.02 -13.41 -8.30
N ALA A 625 24.71 -13.38 -9.60
CA ALA A 625 25.69 -13.12 -10.67
C ALA A 625 26.35 -11.75 -10.55
N LEU A 626 25.62 -10.71 -10.12
CA LEU A 626 26.17 -9.39 -9.88
C LEU A 626 27.30 -9.43 -8.83
N SER A 627 27.25 -10.36 -7.87
CA SER A 627 28.32 -10.53 -6.89
C SER A 627 29.61 -11.10 -7.48
N LEU A 628 29.53 -11.82 -8.60
CA LEU A 628 30.68 -12.37 -9.30
C LEU A 628 31.50 -11.28 -10.01
N VAL A 629 30.90 -10.11 -10.29
CA VAL A 629 31.55 -8.95 -10.92
C VAL A 629 32.51 -8.23 -9.97
N VAL A 630 32.31 -8.36 -8.66
CA VAL A 630 33.18 -7.75 -7.64
C VAL A 630 34.63 -8.22 -7.85
N PRO A 631 35.63 -7.34 -8.03
CA PRO A 631 37.00 -7.77 -8.27
C PRO A 631 37.59 -8.48 -7.05
N GLY A 632 38.40 -9.51 -7.27
CA GLY A 632 39.07 -10.28 -6.21
C GLY A 632 38.86 -11.80 -6.28
N LYS A 633 39.56 -12.52 -5.39
CA LYS A 633 39.56 -14.00 -5.27
C LYS A 633 39.45 -14.50 -3.83
N VAL A 634 39.45 -13.59 -2.85
CA VAL A 634 39.44 -13.91 -1.41
C VAL A 634 38.00 -14.19 -0.94
N GLY A 635 37.00 -13.64 -1.65
CA GLY A 635 35.59 -13.82 -1.33
C GLY A 635 35.22 -13.22 0.01
N LEU A 636 34.56 -14.01 0.86
CA LEU A 636 34.22 -13.64 2.24
C LEU A 636 35.30 -14.07 3.26
N GLY A 637 36.50 -14.43 2.80
CA GLY A 637 37.67 -14.72 3.63
C GLY A 637 38.53 -13.48 3.88
N VAL A 638 39.61 -13.63 4.65
CA VAL A 638 40.49 -12.52 5.10
C VAL A 638 41.21 -11.85 3.93
N ALA A 639 40.86 -10.59 3.64
CA ALA A 639 41.55 -9.77 2.66
C ALA A 639 42.77 -9.07 3.30
N THR A 640 43.80 -8.80 2.50
CA THR A 640 44.99 -8.05 2.94
C THR A 640 45.18 -6.82 2.07
N THR A 641 45.86 -5.79 2.57
CA THR A 641 46.20 -4.58 1.78
C THR A 641 47.10 -4.89 0.59
N ALA A 642 47.83 -6.02 0.64
CA ALA A 642 48.64 -6.55 -0.47
C ALA A 642 47.82 -7.35 -1.50
N SER A 643 46.61 -7.80 -1.16
CA SER A 643 45.71 -8.43 -2.12
C SER A 643 45.16 -7.36 -3.07
N GLY A 644 45.10 -7.63 -4.38
CA GLY A 644 44.67 -6.64 -5.38
C GLY A 644 43.22 -6.13 -5.26
N ALA A 645 42.46 -6.57 -4.24
CA ALA A 645 41.08 -6.16 -3.97
C ALA A 645 40.75 -6.20 -2.46
N PRO A 646 41.31 -5.28 -1.64
CA PRO A 646 41.14 -5.31 -0.17
C PRO A 646 39.71 -5.05 0.32
N ASN A 647 38.84 -4.51 -0.54
CA ASN A 647 37.43 -4.22 -0.23
C ASN A 647 36.46 -5.35 -0.66
N GLU A 648 36.97 -6.47 -1.19
CA GLU A 648 36.14 -7.55 -1.74
C GLU A 648 35.11 -8.09 -0.73
N PRO A 649 35.46 -8.47 0.53
CA PRO A 649 34.49 -9.02 1.47
C PRO A 649 33.37 -8.04 1.82
N THR A 650 33.72 -6.77 2.02
CA THR A 650 32.78 -5.68 2.34
C THR A 650 31.79 -5.47 1.19
N GLN A 651 32.28 -5.41 -0.06
CA GLN A 651 31.44 -5.22 -1.23
C GLN A 651 30.49 -6.41 -1.46
N LEU A 652 30.98 -7.64 -1.28
CA LEU A 652 30.15 -8.85 -1.39
C LEU A 652 29.05 -8.88 -0.33
N LEU A 653 29.36 -8.52 0.92
CA LEU A 653 28.40 -8.51 2.01
C LEU A 653 27.32 -7.43 1.82
N ILE A 654 27.71 -6.22 1.42
CA ILE A 654 26.79 -5.12 1.10
C ILE A 654 25.82 -5.57 0.00
N LEU A 655 26.35 -6.15 -1.07
CA LEU A 655 25.54 -6.61 -2.19
C LEU A 655 24.60 -7.75 -1.81
N ALA A 656 25.07 -8.72 -1.00
CA ALA A 656 24.25 -9.81 -0.50
C ALA A 656 23.09 -9.31 0.38
N ASN A 657 23.35 -8.37 1.29
CA ASN A 657 22.33 -7.79 2.15
C ASN A 657 21.30 -6.97 1.34
N ILE A 658 21.74 -6.11 0.42
CA ILE A 658 20.84 -5.35 -0.47
C ILE A 658 20.00 -6.31 -1.32
N SER A 659 20.59 -7.39 -1.81
CA SER A 659 19.89 -8.42 -2.58
C SER A 659 18.80 -9.09 -1.76
N ALA A 660 19.07 -9.45 -0.50
CA ALA A 660 18.09 -10.01 0.42
C ALA A 660 16.91 -9.05 0.65
N VAL A 661 17.19 -7.78 0.92
CA VAL A 661 16.16 -6.75 1.14
C VAL A 661 15.32 -6.50 -0.11
N PHE A 662 15.96 -6.35 -1.26
CA PHE A 662 15.29 -6.09 -2.53
C PHE A 662 14.36 -7.24 -2.91
N MET A 663 14.88 -8.47 -2.85
CA MET A 663 14.15 -9.69 -3.16
C MET A 663 12.97 -9.91 -2.23
N GLY A 664 13.17 -9.77 -0.92
CA GLY A 664 12.11 -9.84 0.07
C GLY A 664 10.99 -8.83 -0.20
N THR A 665 11.35 -7.56 -0.39
CA THR A 665 10.37 -6.49 -0.64
C THR A 665 9.63 -6.69 -1.98
N ALA A 666 10.34 -7.10 -3.04
CA ALA A 666 9.78 -7.33 -4.37
C ALA A 666 8.72 -8.44 -4.41
N LEU A 667 8.82 -9.45 -3.54
CA LEU A 667 7.85 -10.55 -3.45
C LEU A 667 6.45 -10.08 -3.02
N THR A 668 6.36 -9.06 -2.15
CA THR A 668 5.12 -8.75 -1.41
C THR A 668 4.58 -7.36 -1.65
N ILE A 669 5.37 -6.42 -2.16
CA ILE A 669 4.97 -5.01 -2.24
C ILE A 669 3.72 -4.76 -3.11
N ARG A 670 3.43 -5.64 -4.09
CA ARG A 670 2.25 -5.55 -4.96
C ARG A 670 1.02 -6.32 -4.48
N ASP A 671 1.19 -7.15 -3.45
CA ASP A 671 0.24 -8.22 -3.17
C ASP A 671 -1.05 -7.73 -2.49
N LEU A 672 -0.95 -7.00 -1.37
CA LEU A 672 -2.14 -6.57 -0.61
C LEU A 672 -2.98 -5.51 -1.33
N VAL A 673 -2.34 -4.54 -1.97
CA VAL A 673 -3.03 -3.48 -2.72
C VAL A 673 -3.77 -4.03 -3.94
N GLY A 674 -3.21 -5.03 -4.62
CA GLY A 674 -3.83 -5.69 -5.76
C GLY A 674 -5.04 -6.56 -5.38
N GLU A 675 -5.05 -7.14 -4.18
CA GLU A 675 -6.10 -8.06 -3.72
C GLU A 675 -7.14 -7.44 -2.78
N ARG A 676 -6.98 -6.16 -2.41
CA ARG A 676 -7.77 -5.51 -1.36
C ARG A 676 -9.28 -5.65 -1.53
N THR A 677 -9.78 -5.53 -2.76
CA THR A 677 -11.22 -5.63 -3.06
C THR A 677 -11.73 -7.06 -2.88
N ILE A 678 -10.96 -8.05 -3.33
CA ILE A 678 -11.25 -9.48 -3.15
C ILE A 678 -11.24 -9.84 -1.66
N PHE A 679 -10.18 -9.44 -0.94
CA PHE A 679 -10.04 -9.74 0.48
C PHE A 679 -11.21 -9.18 1.31
N ARG A 680 -11.61 -7.93 1.08
CA ARG A 680 -12.75 -7.32 1.80
C ARG A 680 -14.07 -8.06 1.58
N ARG A 681 -14.30 -8.55 0.35
CA ARG A 681 -15.47 -9.35 0.00
C ARG A 681 -15.43 -10.74 0.64
N GLU A 682 -14.27 -11.38 0.71
CA GLU A 682 -14.15 -12.67 1.40
C GLU A 682 -14.27 -12.50 2.92
N GLN A 683 -13.79 -11.38 3.46
CA GLN A 683 -13.87 -11.04 4.88
C GLN A 683 -15.31 -10.82 5.34
N SER A 684 -16.18 -10.19 4.53
CA SER A 684 -17.61 -10.01 4.87
C SER A 684 -18.37 -11.34 4.99
N VAL A 685 -17.85 -12.41 4.37
CA VAL A 685 -18.45 -13.76 4.43
C VAL A 685 -17.85 -14.62 5.54
N GLY A 686 -16.77 -14.18 6.21
CA GLY A 686 -16.18 -14.85 7.38
C GLY A 686 -14.71 -15.24 7.24
N LEU A 687 -13.99 -14.74 6.23
CA LEU A 687 -12.54 -14.96 6.13
C LEU A 687 -11.78 -14.25 7.27
N SER A 688 -10.95 -14.99 7.99
CA SER A 688 -10.12 -14.43 9.06
C SER A 688 -8.97 -13.59 8.49
N SER A 689 -8.86 -12.33 8.94
CA SER A 689 -7.73 -11.46 8.63
C SER A 689 -6.39 -12.03 9.11
N GLY A 690 -6.42 -12.77 10.22
CA GLY A 690 -5.25 -13.46 10.75
C GLY A 690 -4.82 -14.64 9.88
N ALA A 691 -5.75 -15.48 9.45
CA ALA A 691 -5.45 -16.61 8.56
C ALA A 691 -4.93 -16.15 7.20
N TYR A 692 -5.51 -15.07 6.65
CA TYR A 692 -5.06 -14.43 5.42
C TYR A 692 -3.62 -13.94 5.54
N LEU A 693 -3.30 -13.11 6.56
CA LEU A 693 -1.94 -12.62 6.75
C LEU A 693 -0.94 -13.74 7.02
N ALA A 694 -1.29 -14.70 7.89
CA ALA A 694 -0.42 -15.84 8.19
C ALA A 694 -0.12 -16.68 6.95
N SER A 695 -1.12 -16.90 6.08
CA SER A 695 -0.91 -17.63 4.82
C SER A 695 0.09 -16.93 3.89
N LYS A 696 0.03 -15.59 3.82
CA LYS A 696 0.96 -14.80 3.01
C LYS A 696 2.36 -14.81 3.59
N ILE A 697 2.50 -14.54 4.89
CA ILE A 697 3.80 -14.60 5.57
C ILE A 697 4.42 -15.98 5.38
N PHE A 698 3.66 -17.07 5.58
CA PHE A 698 4.17 -18.43 5.41
C PHE A 698 4.68 -18.70 3.99
N VAL A 699 3.88 -18.39 2.96
CA VAL A 699 4.25 -18.63 1.55
C VAL A 699 5.45 -17.77 1.17
N TYR A 700 5.41 -16.47 1.45
CA TYR A 700 6.48 -15.56 1.07
C TYR A 700 7.77 -15.80 1.83
N SER A 701 7.70 -16.27 3.08
CA SER A 701 8.90 -16.67 3.83
C SER A 701 9.59 -17.87 3.17
N GLY A 702 8.83 -18.86 2.69
CA GLY A 702 9.37 -19.99 1.94
C GLY A 702 10.07 -19.58 0.64
N PHE A 703 9.46 -18.68 -0.14
CA PHE A 703 10.09 -18.13 -1.35
C PHE A 703 11.34 -17.29 -1.03
N ALA A 704 11.28 -16.41 -0.03
CA ALA A 704 12.42 -15.58 0.36
C ALA A 704 13.60 -16.44 0.84
N ALA A 705 13.34 -17.48 1.65
CA ALA A 705 14.36 -18.41 2.12
C ALA A 705 14.99 -19.21 0.98
N LEU A 706 14.19 -19.68 0.00
CA LEU A 706 14.69 -20.40 -1.17
C LEU A 706 15.54 -19.50 -2.08
N GLN A 707 15.05 -18.31 -2.41
CA GLN A 707 15.79 -17.40 -3.28
C GLN A 707 17.09 -16.92 -2.62
N THR A 708 17.09 -16.69 -1.30
CA THR A 708 18.31 -16.35 -0.56
C THR A 708 19.31 -17.48 -0.57
N ALA A 709 18.86 -18.74 -0.46
CA ALA A 709 19.76 -19.91 -0.55
C ALA A 709 20.49 -19.94 -1.90
N ILE A 710 19.81 -19.59 -2.99
CA ILE A 710 20.41 -19.48 -4.33
C ILE A 710 21.49 -18.39 -4.36
N VAL A 711 21.19 -17.18 -3.85
CA VAL A 711 22.18 -16.09 -3.81
C VAL A 711 23.39 -16.48 -2.97
N THR A 712 23.17 -16.99 -1.76
CA THR A 712 24.26 -17.44 -0.87
C THR A 712 25.10 -18.53 -1.53
N ALA A 713 24.48 -19.51 -2.20
CA ALA A 713 25.21 -20.56 -2.92
C ALA A 713 26.07 -19.98 -4.05
N ILE A 714 25.54 -19.05 -4.87
CA ILE A 714 26.31 -18.43 -5.96
C ILE A 714 27.52 -17.65 -5.41
N VAL A 715 27.33 -16.88 -4.33
CA VAL A 715 28.42 -16.13 -3.68
C VAL A 715 29.48 -17.09 -3.14
N VAL A 716 29.07 -18.10 -2.36
CA VAL A 716 29.99 -19.04 -1.71
C VAL A 716 30.78 -19.88 -2.74
N TYR A 717 30.12 -20.41 -3.77
CA TYR A 717 30.79 -21.21 -4.80
C TYR A 717 31.59 -20.37 -5.79
N GLY A 718 31.13 -19.17 -6.13
CA GLY A 718 31.75 -18.33 -7.14
C GLY A 718 32.89 -17.45 -6.62
N LYS A 719 32.84 -17.05 -5.33
CA LYS A 719 33.82 -16.14 -4.71
C LYS A 719 34.55 -16.73 -3.51
N GLY A 720 33.92 -17.66 -2.80
CA GLY A 720 34.45 -18.23 -1.55
C GLY A 720 33.60 -17.82 -0.34
N GLY A 721 33.32 -18.79 0.52
CA GLY A 721 32.52 -18.59 1.73
C GLY A 721 33.29 -17.99 2.91
N PRO A 722 32.60 -17.71 4.02
CA PRO A 722 33.24 -17.16 5.22
C PRO A 722 34.22 -18.19 5.81
N THR A 723 35.42 -17.71 6.18
CA THR A 723 36.49 -18.57 6.72
C THR A 723 36.64 -18.49 8.23
N GLN A 724 35.96 -17.55 8.87
CA GLN A 724 35.92 -17.42 10.32
C GLN A 724 34.94 -18.45 10.89
N GLY A 725 35.09 -18.80 12.18
CA GLY A 725 34.30 -19.84 12.83
C GLY A 725 32.79 -19.59 12.77
N ALA A 726 31.99 -20.62 13.02
CA ALA A 726 30.55 -20.46 13.17
C ALA A 726 30.23 -19.77 14.51
N ILE A 727 29.20 -18.93 14.53
CA ILE A 727 28.69 -18.29 15.74
C ILE A 727 27.63 -19.17 16.41
N ALA A 728 26.66 -19.69 15.65
CA ALA A 728 25.47 -20.32 16.22
C ALA A 728 25.14 -21.70 15.63
N LEU A 729 25.13 -21.84 14.31
CA LEU A 729 24.63 -23.04 13.61
C LEU A 729 25.72 -24.08 13.30
N GLY A 730 26.91 -23.93 13.89
CA GLY A 730 28.04 -24.86 13.72
C GLY A 730 28.72 -24.82 12.35
N ASN A 731 28.18 -24.09 11.37
CA ASN A 731 28.80 -23.83 10.07
C ASN A 731 28.60 -22.35 9.69
N PRO A 732 29.69 -21.61 9.38
CA PRO A 732 29.60 -20.17 9.08
C PRO A 732 28.80 -19.86 7.80
N ILE A 733 28.69 -20.81 6.86
CA ILE A 733 27.82 -20.67 5.68
C ILE A 733 26.35 -20.74 6.08
N TYR A 734 25.99 -21.59 7.04
CA TYR A 734 24.62 -21.68 7.55
C TYR A 734 24.23 -20.46 8.38
N ASP A 735 25.16 -19.91 9.17
CA ASP A 735 24.95 -18.65 9.87
C ASP A 735 24.69 -17.52 8.86
N LEU A 736 25.51 -17.41 7.80
CA LEU A 736 25.34 -16.37 6.78
C LEU A 736 24.03 -16.53 6.01
N TYR A 737 23.67 -17.78 5.67
CA TYR A 737 22.39 -18.07 5.06
C TYR A 737 21.22 -17.65 5.97
N ALA A 738 21.29 -17.99 7.27
CA ALA A 738 20.23 -17.69 8.22
C ALA A 738 20.04 -16.18 8.41
N THR A 739 21.12 -15.39 8.50
CA THR A 739 21.03 -13.93 8.63
C THR A 739 20.41 -13.29 7.38
N LEU A 740 20.89 -13.67 6.19
CA LEU A 740 20.37 -13.15 4.93
C LEU A 740 18.91 -13.59 4.70
N ALA A 741 18.57 -14.85 5.03
CA ALA A 741 17.22 -15.36 4.86
C ALA A 741 16.24 -14.66 5.79
N LEU A 742 16.60 -14.47 7.07
CA LEU A 742 15.77 -13.70 8.00
C LEU A 742 15.59 -12.26 7.54
N THR A 743 16.66 -11.64 7.01
CA THR A 743 16.60 -10.28 6.43
C THR A 743 15.60 -10.23 5.27
N ALA A 744 15.68 -11.16 4.32
CA ALA A 744 14.73 -11.24 3.20
C ALA A 744 13.29 -11.47 3.67
N ILE A 745 13.07 -12.34 4.65
CA ILE A 745 11.75 -12.62 5.24
C ILE A 745 11.16 -11.36 5.88
N VAL A 746 11.93 -10.68 6.73
CA VAL A 746 11.46 -9.46 7.41
C VAL A 746 11.22 -8.33 6.40
N SER A 747 12.08 -8.18 5.40
CA SER A 747 11.85 -7.26 4.28
C SER A 747 10.58 -7.59 3.50
N ALA A 748 10.24 -8.87 3.34
CA ALA A 748 8.97 -9.28 2.73
C ALA A 748 7.76 -8.89 3.59
N ILE A 749 7.85 -8.98 4.92
CA ILE A 749 6.78 -8.51 5.83
C ILE A 749 6.66 -6.97 5.76
N PHE A 750 7.78 -6.26 5.68
CA PHE A 750 7.76 -4.80 5.45
C PHE A 750 7.16 -4.46 4.08
N GLY A 751 7.42 -5.24 3.03
CA GLY A 751 6.76 -5.07 1.74
C GLY A 751 5.23 -5.23 1.85
N LEU A 752 4.71 -6.15 2.67
CA LEU A 752 3.28 -6.24 2.98
C LEU A 752 2.80 -4.98 3.74
N LEU A 753 3.58 -4.47 4.69
CA LEU A 753 3.27 -3.22 5.39
C LEU A 753 3.13 -2.05 4.41
N TRP A 754 4.09 -1.86 3.53
CA TRP A 754 4.04 -0.83 2.48
C TRP A 754 2.88 -1.03 1.51
N SER A 755 2.63 -2.28 1.09
CA SER A 755 1.49 -2.63 0.24
C SER A 755 0.15 -2.28 0.90
N SER A 756 0.02 -2.47 2.22
CA SER A 756 -1.19 -2.10 2.96
C SER A 756 -1.42 -0.59 3.07
N LEU A 757 -0.36 0.23 2.94
CA LEU A 757 -0.39 1.68 2.98
C LEU A 757 -0.67 2.29 1.60
N ALA A 758 -0.28 1.61 0.54
CA ALA A 758 -0.49 2.06 -0.84
C ALA A 758 -1.98 2.18 -1.16
N ARG A 759 -2.36 3.28 -1.82
CA ARG A 759 -3.76 3.52 -2.23
C ARG A 759 -4.06 2.94 -3.61
N SER A 760 -3.04 2.83 -4.47
CA SER A 760 -3.17 2.34 -5.83
C SER A 760 -1.94 1.54 -6.26
N ASN A 761 -2.11 0.74 -7.32
CA ASN A 761 -1.01 -0.01 -7.92
C ASN A 761 0.09 0.88 -8.53
N GLU A 762 -0.25 2.12 -8.89
CA GLU A 762 0.69 3.08 -9.49
C GLU A 762 1.73 3.58 -8.49
N GLN A 763 1.38 3.63 -7.19
CA GLN A 763 2.28 4.12 -6.13
C GLN A 763 3.38 3.12 -5.76
N ILE A 764 3.23 1.85 -6.14
CA ILE A 764 4.09 0.77 -5.65
C ILE A 764 5.52 0.91 -6.15
N LEU A 765 5.71 1.25 -7.43
CA LEU A 765 7.05 1.30 -8.04
C LEU A 765 7.91 2.43 -7.43
N PRO A 766 7.43 3.68 -7.30
CA PRO A 766 8.16 4.72 -6.57
C PRO A 766 8.47 4.34 -5.12
N MET A 767 7.51 3.72 -4.42
CA MET A 767 7.73 3.26 -3.04
C MET A 767 8.83 2.20 -2.95
N LEU A 768 8.86 1.25 -3.88
CA LEU A 768 9.92 0.22 -3.94
C LEU A 768 11.30 0.88 -4.07
N VAL A 769 11.44 1.84 -4.99
CA VAL A 769 12.70 2.57 -5.21
C VAL A 769 13.14 3.29 -3.94
N VAL A 770 12.24 4.02 -3.28
CA VAL A 770 12.55 4.72 -2.03
C VAL A 770 12.97 3.74 -0.94
N VAL A 771 12.27 2.62 -0.76
CA VAL A 771 12.63 1.60 0.23
C VAL A 771 14.02 1.03 -0.04
N ILE A 772 14.36 0.75 -1.30
CA ILE A 772 15.69 0.26 -1.67
C ILE A 772 16.75 1.34 -1.41
N MET A 773 16.53 2.59 -1.84
CA MET A 773 17.47 3.68 -1.61
C MET A 773 17.75 3.91 -0.13
N LEU A 774 16.71 3.93 0.71
CA LEU A 774 16.86 4.02 2.15
C LEU A 774 17.62 2.81 2.71
N SER A 775 17.35 1.61 2.21
CA SER A 775 18.05 0.40 2.65
C SER A 775 19.54 0.43 2.32
N ILE A 776 19.91 0.95 1.15
CA ILE A 776 21.31 1.13 0.73
C ILE A 776 22.01 2.10 1.68
N VAL A 777 21.43 3.29 1.87
CA VAL A 777 22.02 4.39 2.65
C VAL A 777 22.14 4.07 4.13
N PHE A 778 21.11 3.48 4.73
CA PHE A 778 21.01 3.28 6.18
C PHE A 778 21.39 1.86 6.66
N SER A 779 21.88 0.99 5.77
CA SER A 779 22.38 -0.34 6.16
C SER A 779 23.64 -0.27 7.03
N GLY A 780 24.44 0.79 6.91
CA GLY A 780 25.72 0.96 7.59
C GLY A 780 26.94 0.44 6.84
N GLY A 781 26.74 -0.28 5.72
CA GLY A 781 27.85 -0.84 4.95
C GLY A 781 28.54 0.15 4.00
N LEU A 782 27.77 0.96 3.26
CA LEU A 782 28.33 1.96 2.32
C LEU A 782 28.65 3.29 2.99
N ILE A 783 27.79 3.72 3.91
CA ILE A 783 27.91 4.98 4.64
C ILE A 783 27.84 4.62 6.12
N PRO A 784 28.88 4.94 6.91
CA PRO A 784 28.85 4.69 8.35
C PRO A 784 27.75 5.55 8.98
N VAL A 785 26.80 4.88 9.63
CA VAL A 785 25.66 5.50 10.32
C VAL A 785 25.92 5.67 11.81
N THR A 786 26.90 4.94 12.35
CA THR A 786 27.26 4.93 13.77
C THR A 786 27.84 6.26 14.23
N ALA A 787 27.57 6.62 15.49
CA ALA A 787 28.05 7.84 16.15
C ALA A 787 27.54 9.16 15.54
N ARG A 788 26.52 9.09 14.68
CA ARG A 788 25.84 10.25 14.09
C ARG A 788 24.45 10.39 14.69
N ILE A 789 24.30 11.29 15.66
CA ILE A 789 23.04 11.57 16.34
C ILE A 789 21.95 11.92 15.29
N GLY A 790 20.80 11.27 15.39
CA GLY A 790 19.67 11.34 14.47
C GLY A 790 19.73 10.29 13.36
N LEU A 791 20.86 10.18 12.65
CA LEU A 791 21.02 9.24 11.52
C LEU A 791 21.07 7.79 12.02
N GLU A 792 21.75 7.55 13.13
CA GLU A 792 21.86 6.24 13.76
C GLU A 792 20.48 5.71 14.21
N GLN A 793 19.71 6.54 14.91
CA GLN A 793 18.37 6.18 15.41
C GLN A 793 17.39 5.93 14.26
N ALA A 794 17.50 6.68 13.16
CA ALA A 794 16.70 6.44 11.97
C ALA A 794 16.99 5.07 11.33
N SER A 795 18.25 4.62 11.37
CA SER A 795 18.65 3.32 10.82
C SER A 795 18.04 2.13 11.57
N TRP A 796 17.74 2.27 12.87
CA TRP A 796 17.21 1.18 13.70
C TRP A 796 15.83 0.68 13.27
N PHE A 797 15.07 1.49 12.53
CA PHE A 797 13.75 1.10 12.01
C PHE A 797 13.82 0.33 10.69
N LEU A 798 15.00 0.21 10.09
CA LEU A 798 15.18 -0.42 8.78
C LEU A 798 15.75 -1.84 8.94
N PRO A 799 15.08 -2.87 8.40
CA PRO A 799 15.58 -4.25 8.43
C PRO A 799 16.99 -4.39 7.84
N ALA A 800 17.33 -3.56 6.85
CA ALA A 800 18.63 -3.58 6.18
C ALA A 800 19.81 -3.33 7.12
N ARG A 801 19.62 -2.54 8.20
CA ARG A 801 20.65 -2.23 9.21
C ARG A 801 21.01 -3.44 10.06
N TRP A 802 19.99 -4.08 10.62
CA TRP A 802 20.14 -5.26 11.47
C TRP A 802 20.56 -6.48 10.66
N GLY A 803 20.05 -6.62 9.43
CA GLY A 803 20.48 -7.67 8.50
C GLY A 803 21.96 -7.55 8.09
N PHE A 804 22.43 -6.32 7.85
CA PHE A 804 23.84 -6.06 7.55
C PHE A 804 24.72 -6.37 8.77
N ALA A 805 24.35 -5.86 9.95
CA ALA A 805 25.09 -6.08 11.19
C ALA A 805 25.21 -7.58 11.54
N ALA A 806 24.10 -8.33 11.49
CA ALA A 806 24.12 -9.78 11.74
C ALA A 806 25.03 -10.53 10.76
N SER A 807 25.00 -10.14 9.48
CA SER A 807 25.82 -10.76 8.44
C SER A 807 27.29 -10.35 8.55
N ALA A 808 27.58 -9.12 9.00
CA ALA A 808 28.93 -8.61 9.27
C ALA A 808 29.55 -9.31 10.48
N SER A 809 28.77 -9.48 11.55
CA SER A 809 29.15 -10.29 12.71
C SER A 809 29.46 -11.73 12.28
N THR A 810 28.61 -12.34 11.44
CA THR A 810 28.79 -13.72 10.98
C THR A 810 30.14 -13.98 10.28
N ILE A 811 30.57 -13.06 9.41
CA ILE A 811 31.84 -13.25 8.67
C ILE A 811 33.06 -12.64 9.39
N ASP A 812 32.87 -12.04 10.56
CA ASP A 812 33.86 -11.22 11.28
C ASP A 812 34.45 -10.12 10.39
N LEU A 813 33.55 -9.26 9.87
CA LEU A 813 33.89 -8.25 8.87
C LEU A 813 35.03 -7.32 9.35
N LEU A 814 35.08 -7.00 10.64
CA LEU A 814 36.12 -6.16 11.26
C LEU A 814 37.54 -6.76 11.13
N LYS A 815 37.64 -8.10 11.10
CA LYS A 815 38.91 -8.82 10.92
C LYS A 815 39.21 -9.10 9.45
N VAL A 816 38.16 -9.33 8.67
CA VAL A 816 38.25 -9.79 7.29
C VAL A 816 38.50 -8.65 6.30
N ALA A 817 38.06 -7.43 6.60
CA ALA A 817 38.22 -6.26 5.74
C ALA A 817 39.19 -5.23 6.36
N PRO A 818 40.47 -5.20 5.91
CA PRO A 818 41.54 -4.43 6.56
C PRO A 818 41.41 -2.91 6.41
N LEU A 819 40.54 -2.44 5.51
CA LEU A 819 40.30 -1.02 5.25
C LEU A 819 39.09 -0.45 6.01
N ILE A 820 38.41 -1.26 6.82
CA ILE A 820 37.31 -0.78 7.65
C ILE A 820 37.87 -0.10 8.90
N THR A 821 37.56 1.19 9.04
CA THR A 821 37.92 2.02 10.22
C THR A 821 36.73 2.27 11.15
N VAL A 822 35.57 1.67 10.85
CA VAL A 822 34.32 1.85 11.60
C VAL A 822 34.27 0.87 12.77
N ASP A 823 34.24 1.37 14.00
CA ASP A 823 34.00 0.57 15.21
C ASP A 823 32.51 0.55 15.55
N ASP A 824 31.77 -0.37 14.90
CA ASP A 824 30.36 -0.66 15.24
C ASP A 824 30.29 -1.90 16.15
N PRO A 825 29.84 -1.77 17.41
CA PRO A 825 29.70 -2.90 18.33
C PRO A 825 28.82 -4.03 17.79
N LEU A 826 27.84 -3.71 16.94
CA LEU A 826 26.93 -4.69 16.35
C LEU A 826 27.66 -5.64 15.38
N TRP A 827 28.84 -5.27 14.85
CA TRP A 827 29.57 -6.10 13.89
C TRP A 827 30.52 -7.10 14.56
N ARG A 828 30.58 -7.13 15.90
CA ARG A 828 31.48 -8.02 16.64
C ARG A 828 31.08 -9.47 16.45
N HIS A 829 32.04 -10.31 16.07
CA HIS A 829 31.87 -11.76 15.86
C HIS A 829 31.69 -12.51 17.20
N THR A 830 30.54 -12.34 17.84
CA THR A 830 30.18 -12.99 19.10
C THR A 830 28.70 -13.31 19.14
N LEU A 831 28.34 -14.41 19.81
CA LEU A 831 26.96 -14.86 19.92
C LEU A 831 25.99 -13.80 20.51
N PRO A 832 26.35 -13.02 21.55
CA PRO A 832 25.42 -12.04 22.11
C PRO A 832 25.03 -10.92 21.13
N TRP A 833 26.00 -10.36 20.40
CA TRP A 833 25.74 -9.31 19.42
C TRP A 833 24.97 -9.84 18.20
N TRP A 834 25.36 -11.00 17.68
CA TRP A 834 24.65 -11.66 16.60
C TRP A 834 23.20 -12.01 16.99
N ALA A 835 22.97 -12.55 18.19
CA ALA A 835 21.64 -12.89 18.68
C ALA A 835 20.77 -11.65 18.91
N LEU A 836 21.37 -10.53 19.32
CA LEU A 836 20.71 -9.24 19.42
C LEU A 836 20.23 -8.77 18.05
N ASP A 837 21.10 -8.77 17.04
CA ASP A 837 20.73 -8.32 15.69
C ASP A 837 19.60 -9.17 15.10
N MET A 838 19.72 -10.49 15.22
CA MET A 838 18.69 -11.44 14.79
C MET A 838 17.37 -11.24 15.57
N GLY A 839 17.46 -11.00 16.88
CA GLY A 839 16.32 -10.75 17.75
C GLY A 839 15.58 -9.46 17.40
N VAL A 840 16.30 -8.36 17.15
CA VAL A 840 15.68 -7.10 16.73
C VAL A 840 15.05 -7.22 15.35
N LEU A 841 15.75 -7.87 14.41
CA LEU A 841 15.23 -8.10 13.07
C LEU A 841 13.91 -8.89 13.12
N LEU A 842 13.85 -9.96 13.92
CA LEU A 842 12.62 -10.72 14.16
C LEU A 842 11.53 -9.85 14.81
N LEU A 843 11.86 -9.04 15.82
CA LEU A 843 10.94 -8.13 16.48
C LEU A 843 10.33 -7.11 15.50
N LEU A 844 11.15 -6.52 14.62
CA LEU A 844 10.68 -5.62 13.56
C LEU A 844 9.68 -6.33 12.63
N GLY A 845 9.96 -7.59 12.25
CA GLY A 845 9.03 -8.41 11.48
C GLY A 845 7.70 -8.64 12.20
N ILE A 846 7.72 -8.98 13.50
CA ILE A 846 6.53 -9.19 14.31
C ILE A 846 5.71 -7.89 14.43
N VAL A 847 6.37 -6.77 14.71
CA VAL A 847 5.72 -5.45 14.80
C VAL A 847 5.05 -5.08 13.46
N ALA A 848 5.78 -5.23 12.35
CA ALA A 848 5.23 -4.99 11.02
C ALA A 848 4.01 -5.89 10.72
N ALA A 849 4.07 -7.18 11.06
CA ALA A 849 2.94 -8.10 10.91
C ALA A 849 1.72 -7.70 11.77
N ILE A 850 1.94 -7.24 13.01
CA ILE A 850 0.87 -6.73 13.88
C ILE A 850 0.22 -5.47 13.28
N LEU A 851 1.03 -4.54 12.75
CA LEU A 851 0.54 -3.33 12.10
C LEU A 851 -0.29 -3.66 10.86
N VAL A 852 0.17 -4.59 10.01
CA VAL A 852 -0.60 -5.08 8.86
C VAL A 852 -1.91 -5.71 9.33
N ARG A 853 -1.87 -6.58 10.35
CA ARG A 853 -3.08 -7.23 10.89
C ARG A 853 -4.09 -6.20 11.40
N ARG A 854 -3.64 -5.13 12.07
CA ARG A 854 -4.51 -4.04 12.53
C ARG A 854 -5.13 -3.29 11.36
N ARG A 855 -4.37 -3.03 10.30
CA ARG A 855 -4.87 -2.38 9.07
C ARG A 855 -5.87 -3.23 8.27
N LEU A 856 -5.77 -4.55 8.36
CA LEU A 856 -6.67 -5.50 7.69
C LEU A 856 -7.96 -5.78 8.47
N ARG A 857 -8.11 -5.34 9.72
CA ARG A 857 -9.38 -5.47 10.45
C ARG A 857 -10.39 -4.47 9.89
N LEU A 858 -11.63 -4.93 9.67
CA LEU A 858 -12.75 -4.05 9.31
C LEU A 858 -12.94 -3.01 10.43
N PRO A 859 -13.18 -1.73 10.10
CA PRO A 859 -13.73 -0.79 11.06
C PRO A 859 -15.06 -1.36 11.58
N THR A 860 -15.17 -1.57 12.89
CA THR A 860 -16.44 -1.94 13.50
C THR A 860 -17.43 -0.78 13.32
N PRO A 861 -18.67 -1.03 12.88
CA PRO A 861 -19.69 -0.01 12.72
C PRO A 861 -20.29 0.35 14.09
N ASP A 862 -19.46 0.88 15.00
CA ASP A 862 -19.95 1.61 16.16
C ASP A 862 -19.90 3.09 15.80
N GLY A 863 -21.07 3.71 15.68
CA GLY A 863 -21.25 5.14 15.46
C GLY A 863 -20.54 5.97 16.53
N GLY A 864 -19.29 6.34 16.27
CA GLY A 864 -18.45 7.13 17.18
C GLY A 864 -17.04 7.39 16.63
N GLU A 865 -16.88 7.48 15.31
CA GLU A 865 -15.56 7.60 14.64
C GLU A 865 -15.15 9.06 14.33
N ARG A 866 -15.17 9.94 15.34
CA ARG A 866 -14.33 11.16 15.31
C ARG A 866 -13.29 11.22 16.43
N THR A 867 -13.51 10.54 17.56
CA THR A 867 -12.59 10.56 18.70
C THR A 867 -11.73 9.28 18.85
N ARG A 868 -12.19 8.12 18.37
CA ARG A 868 -11.41 6.86 18.43
C ARG A 868 -10.30 6.73 17.39
N GLY A 869 -10.42 7.42 16.24
CA GLY A 869 -9.43 7.33 15.16
C GLY A 869 -8.06 7.90 15.50
N VAL A 870 -8.02 8.90 16.41
CA VAL A 870 -6.76 9.45 16.94
C VAL A 870 -6.25 8.58 18.08
N ALA A 871 -7.10 8.17 19.03
CA ALA A 871 -6.71 7.34 20.16
C ALA A 871 -6.17 5.95 19.75
N SER A 872 -6.73 5.31 18.72
CA SER A 872 -6.26 4.01 18.19
C SER A 872 -4.92 4.13 17.43
N LYS A 873 -4.76 5.20 16.63
CA LYS A 873 -3.49 5.50 15.95
C LYS A 873 -2.40 5.85 16.96
N VAL A 874 -2.73 6.64 17.98
CA VAL A 874 -1.85 7.01 19.09
C VAL A 874 -1.52 5.77 19.93
N ALA A 875 -2.47 4.91 20.28
CA ALA A 875 -2.19 3.68 21.03
C ALA A 875 -1.30 2.69 20.24
N GLY A 876 -1.43 2.64 18.91
CA GLY A 876 -0.53 1.87 18.07
C GLY A 876 0.90 2.42 18.04
N ILE A 877 1.03 3.73 17.90
CA ILE A 877 2.32 4.44 17.94
C ILE A 877 2.95 4.34 19.32
N VAL A 878 2.17 4.54 20.40
CA VAL A 878 2.61 4.44 21.79
C VAL A 878 3.07 3.02 22.14
N VAL A 879 2.36 1.96 21.72
CA VAL A 879 2.83 0.58 21.95
C VAL A 879 4.13 0.29 21.20
N VAL A 880 4.30 0.80 19.97
CA VAL A 880 5.55 0.67 19.22
C VAL A 880 6.68 1.45 19.88
N VAL A 881 6.43 2.70 20.27
CA VAL A 881 7.40 3.55 20.98
C VAL A 881 7.76 2.95 22.34
N VAL A 882 6.80 2.39 23.08
CA VAL A 882 7.03 1.74 24.38
C VAL A 882 7.77 0.42 24.22
N LEU A 883 7.48 -0.40 23.20
CA LEU A 883 8.24 -1.62 22.93
C LEU A 883 9.67 -1.32 22.47
N VAL A 884 9.84 -0.31 21.62
CA VAL A 884 11.16 0.15 21.15
C VAL A 884 11.92 0.80 22.31
N ALA A 885 11.28 1.63 23.14
CA ALA A 885 11.90 2.27 24.30
C ALA A 885 12.22 1.27 25.43
N ALA A 886 11.34 0.29 25.69
CA ALA A 886 11.60 -0.78 26.65
C ALA A 886 12.70 -1.71 26.17
N PHE A 887 12.80 -1.93 24.86
CA PHE A 887 13.90 -2.69 24.25
C PHE A 887 15.23 -1.90 24.29
N ILE A 888 15.22 -0.60 24.02
CA ILE A 888 16.38 0.31 24.17
C ILE A 888 16.84 0.36 25.64
N ALA A 889 15.90 0.46 26.59
CA ALA A 889 16.19 0.42 28.02
C ALA A 889 16.74 -0.94 28.46
N GLY A 890 16.25 -2.05 27.88
CA GLY A 890 16.82 -3.38 28.04
C GLY A 890 18.24 -3.51 27.45
N LEU A 891 18.50 -2.85 26.32
CA LEU A 891 19.83 -2.75 25.70
C LEU A 891 20.83 -2.07 26.64
N SER A 892 20.45 -0.97 27.29
CA SER A 892 21.29 -0.26 28.27
C SER A 892 21.60 -1.11 29.51
N VAL A 893 20.79 -2.13 29.81
CA VAL A 893 21.03 -3.06 30.93
C VAL A 893 21.97 -4.21 30.49
N LEU A 894 21.84 -4.70 29.25
CA LEU A 894 22.73 -5.74 28.70
C LEU A 894 24.13 -5.22 28.37
N THR A 895 24.28 -3.94 27.98
CA THR A 895 25.59 -3.31 27.72
C THR A 895 26.31 -2.84 28.99
N ARG A 896 25.64 -2.83 30.15
CA ARG A 896 26.23 -2.46 31.45
C ARG A 896 27.14 -3.54 32.06
N GLY A 897 27.13 -4.77 31.55
CA GLY A 897 27.91 -5.89 32.11
C GLY A 897 29.37 -6.01 31.61
N GLY A 898 29.79 -5.18 30.65
CA GLY A 898 31.16 -5.18 30.13
C GLY A 898 32.02 -4.09 30.76
N GLY A 899 32.17 -4.10 32.09
CA GLY A 899 32.93 -3.08 32.81
C GLY A 899 33.91 -3.65 33.82
N THR A 900 35.15 -3.86 33.39
CA THR A 900 36.36 -3.57 34.19
C THR A 900 37.53 -3.32 33.25
N ARG A 901 37.73 -2.05 32.88
CA ARG A 901 39.04 -1.42 32.70
C ARG A 901 38.87 0.09 32.85
N ASP A 902 39.85 0.69 33.52
CA ASP A 902 39.86 1.98 34.20
C ASP A 902 39.42 3.20 33.37
N PRO A 903 38.95 4.29 34.02
CA PRO A 903 38.52 5.51 33.37
C PRO A 903 39.73 6.35 32.96
N ALA A 904 40.38 5.97 31.86
CA ALA A 904 41.39 6.78 31.19
C ALA A 904 41.37 6.51 29.69
N ALA A 905 40.34 7.01 29.00
CA ALA A 905 40.34 7.29 27.55
C ALA A 905 38.93 7.77 27.13
N ASN A 906 38.65 9.07 27.28
CA ASN A 906 37.79 9.73 26.32
C ASN A 906 38.61 9.88 25.02
N ALA A 907 38.77 8.80 24.27
CA ALA A 907 39.28 8.85 22.91
C ALA A 907 38.09 9.16 21.99
N GLY A 908 38.16 10.33 21.36
CA GLY A 908 37.14 10.86 20.46
C GLY A 908 36.89 9.99 19.24
N MET A 909 35.74 10.24 18.62
CA MET A 909 35.39 9.74 17.29
C MET A 909 36.48 10.08 16.26
N PRO A 910 36.73 9.22 15.26
CA PRO A 910 37.64 9.55 14.17
C PRO A 910 37.05 10.64 13.27
N SER A 911 37.80 11.71 13.08
CA SER A 911 37.61 12.74 12.05
C SER A 911 37.83 12.15 10.64
N ILE A 912 37.11 12.70 9.66
CA ILE A 912 37.29 12.48 8.21
C ILE A 912 38.63 13.11 7.81
N PRO A 913 39.43 12.50 6.89
CA PRO A 913 40.88 12.67 6.84
C PRO A 913 41.32 14.10 6.58
N THR A 914 42.20 14.61 7.44
CA THR A 914 43.19 15.63 7.08
C THR A 914 44.22 15.01 6.14
N GLN A 915 44.61 15.77 5.12
CA GLN A 915 45.60 15.35 4.15
C GLN A 915 46.99 15.29 4.78
N GLY A 916 47.69 14.16 4.61
CA GLY A 916 49.13 14.00 4.81
C GLY A 916 49.55 13.71 6.25
N GLU A 917 50.18 12.56 6.49
CA GLU A 917 51.14 12.44 7.60
C GLU A 917 52.18 13.56 7.45
N ALA A 918 52.35 14.38 8.49
CA ALA A 918 53.49 15.27 8.57
C ALA A 918 54.78 14.42 8.55
N PRO A 919 55.82 14.81 7.78
CA PRO A 919 57.07 14.06 7.74
C PRO A 919 57.72 14.00 9.13
N PRO A 920 58.56 12.98 9.42
CA PRO A 920 59.16 12.79 10.75
C PRO A 920 60.25 13.85 10.99
N GLN A 921 59.84 15.04 11.41
CA GLN A 921 60.74 16.10 11.86
C GLN A 921 60.97 15.99 13.38
N GLN A 922 62.16 16.41 13.86
CA GLN A 922 62.46 16.43 15.29
C GLN A 922 61.54 17.44 16.02
N PRO A 923 61.09 17.14 17.26
CA PRO A 923 60.34 18.10 18.05
C PRO A 923 61.18 19.35 18.34
N VAL A 924 60.57 20.53 18.18
CA VAL A 924 61.17 21.82 18.56
C VAL A 924 61.19 21.92 20.09
N ALA A 925 62.35 22.28 20.65
CA ALA A 925 62.51 22.44 22.08
C ALA A 925 61.90 23.77 22.59
N PRO A 926 61.36 23.82 23.82
CA PRO A 926 60.70 25.01 24.38
C PRO A 926 61.53 26.31 24.35
N ASP A 927 62.86 26.22 24.51
CA ASP A 927 63.79 27.34 24.50
C ASP A 927 64.10 27.88 23.09
N GLN A 928 63.74 27.15 22.04
CA GLN A 928 63.96 27.54 20.64
C GLN A 928 62.80 28.35 20.04
N LEU A 929 61.64 28.40 20.70
CA LEU A 929 60.42 29.03 20.17
C LEU A 929 60.58 30.51 19.85
N GLY A 930 61.31 31.27 20.69
CA GLY A 930 61.54 32.69 20.46
C GLY A 930 62.31 32.98 19.16
N GLY A 931 63.16 32.05 18.70
CA GLY A 931 63.92 32.18 17.45
C GLY A 931 63.09 31.93 16.18
N LEU A 932 61.92 31.29 16.31
CA LEU A 932 61.02 31.02 15.20
C LEU A 932 60.25 32.27 14.75
N LEU A 933 59.92 33.17 15.69
CA LEU A 933 59.22 34.42 15.40
C LEU A 933 60.02 35.28 14.40
N LEU A 934 59.31 35.95 13.48
CA LEU A 934 59.95 36.85 12.52
C LEU A 934 60.23 38.22 13.17
N ASP A 935 61.39 38.81 12.86
CA ASP A 935 61.74 40.14 13.34
C ASP A 935 60.95 41.26 12.62
N ALA A 936 61.01 42.47 13.16
CA ALA A 936 60.25 43.61 12.65
C ALA A 936 60.61 43.99 11.20
N LYS A 937 61.87 43.76 10.75
CA LYS A 937 62.31 44.04 9.38
C LYS A 937 61.77 43.02 8.40
N THR A 938 61.78 41.73 8.77
CA THR A 938 61.20 40.66 7.97
C THR A 938 59.69 40.85 7.83
N VAL A 939 58.97 41.10 8.93
CA VAL A 939 57.52 41.35 8.91
C VAL A 939 57.19 42.62 8.10
N SER A 940 57.97 43.70 8.25
CA SER A 940 57.83 44.92 7.44
C SER A 940 57.96 44.64 5.94
N SER A 941 58.89 43.76 5.55
CA SER A 941 59.10 43.38 4.15
C SER A 941 57.91 42.57 3.62
N VAL A 942 57.40 41.60 4.38
CA VAL A 942 56.27 40.75 3.97
C VAL A 942 54.97 41.55 3.87
N MET A 943 54.74 42.46 4.82
CA MET A 943 53.56 43.32 4.84
C MET A 943 53.64 44.53 3.90
N ASN A 944 54.82 44.78 3.29
CA ASN A 944 55.12 46.01 2.54
C ASN A 944 54.79 47.28 3.34
N ALA A 945 55.18 47.29 4.61
CA ALA A 945 54.87 48.36 5.57
C ALA A 945 56.15 48.87 6.25
N PRO A 946 56.92 49.78 5.60
CA PRO A 946 58.25 50.21 6.06
C PRO A 946 58.29 50.74 7.50
N ALA A 947 57.19 51.33 7.95
CA ALA A 947 57.04 51.86 9.30
C ALA A 947 57.06 50.79 10.41
N LEU A 948 56.96 49.50 10.08
CA LEU A 948 57.15 48.40 11.02
C LEU A 948 58.63 48.08 11.24
N ALA A 949 59.53 48.38 10.30
CA ALA A 949 60.92 47.88 10.30
C ALA A 949 61.76 48.33 11.51
N ASP A 950 61.45 49.51 12.05
CA ASP A 950 62.18 50.13 13.17
C ASP A 950 61.47 49.94 14.52
N LEU A 951 60.36 49.20 14.57
CA LEU A 951 59.65 48.91 15.81
C LEU A 951 60.31 47.78 16.60
N VAL A 952 60.30 47.90 17.92
CA VAL A 952 60.66 46.81 18.82
C VAL A 952 59.40 45.95 19.03
N PRO A 953 59.38 44.67 18.62
CA PRO A 953 58.24 43.78 18.88
C PRO A 953 57.99 43.70 20.39
N SER A 954 56.72 43.71 20.80
CA SER A 954 56.38 43.42 22.20
C SER A 954 56.33 41.90 22.38
N PRO A 955 57.31 41.27 23.06
CA PRO A 955 57.29 39.83 23.25
C PRO A 955 56.20 39.46 24.26
N SER A 956 55.50 38.37 23.99
CA SER A 956 54.55 37.76 24.92
C SER A 956 54.91 36.29 25.12
N THR A 957 54.91 35.83 26.36
CA THR A 957 55.10 34.41 26.72
C THR A 957 53.82 33.79 27.27
N THR A 958 52.71 34.53 27.20
CA THR A 958 51.38 34.10 27.65
C THR A 958 50.35 34.39 26.57
N HIS A 959 49.34 33.53 26.47
CA HIS A 959 48.19 33.74 25.60
C HIS A 959 47.37 34.97 26.03
N ARG A 960 46.64 35.53 25.07
CA ARG A 960 45.75 36.69 25.27
C ARG A 960 44.45 36.24 25.91
N VAL A 961 43.97 37.00 26.90
CA VAL A 961 42.69 36.76 27.57
C VAL A 961 41.67 37.79 27.06
N SER A 962 41.23 37.64 25.81
CA SER A 962 40.16 38.46 25.24
C SER A 962 38.83 37.69 25.31
N THR A 963 37.77 38.33 25.80
CA THR A 963 36.41 37.76 25.77
C THR A 963 35.71 38.08 24.44
N ALA A 964 34.86 37.18 23.97
CA ALA A 964 34.12 37.32 22.72
C ALA A 964 32.62 37.08 22.92
N ALA A 965 31.79 37.75 22.13
CA ALA A 965 30.38 37.42 21.94
C ALA A 965 30.12 37.21 20.43
N PRO A 966 29.77 36.00 19.96
CA PRO A 966 29.62 34.74 20.72
C PRO A 966 30.94 34.19 21.32
N PRO A 967 30.93 33.54 22.49
CA PRO A 967 32.14 33.09 23.19
C PRO A 967 33.00 32.10 22.39
N ASN A 968 32.35 31.20 21.66
CA ASN A 968 32.99 30.16 20.84
C ASN A 968 33.67 30.69 19.57
N CYS A 969 33.58 31.99 19.29
CA CYS A 969 34.22 32.62 18.13
C CYS A 969 35.44 33.46 18.48
N ALA A 970 35.88 33.43 19.75
CA ALA A 970 37.05 34.16 20.22
C ALA A 970 38.31 33.79 19.44
N GLY A 971 38.57 32.48 19.25
CA GLY A 971 39.75 31.98 18.54
C GLY A 971 39.75 32.27 17.04
N ALA A 972 38.59 32.44 16.40
CA ALA A 972 38.54 32.86 14.99
C ALA A 972 38.80 34.36 14.81
N ALA A 973 38.52 35.16 15.83
CA ALA A 973 38.52 36.62 15.76
C ALA A 973 39.81 37.27 16.32
N ASP A 974 40.59 36.59 17.16
CA ASP A 974 41.83 37.13 17.76
C ASP A 974 42.90 36.04 17.85
N ALA A 975 44.06 36.27 17.22
CA ALA A 975 45.21 35.36 17.27
C ALA A 975 45.79 35.30 18.69
N GLY A 976 46.24 34.12 19.11
CA GLY A 976 46.83 33.88 20.43
C GLY A 976 45.82 33.90 21.58
N ASN A 977 44.52 33.83 21.31
CA ASN A 977 43.49 33.84 22.35
C ASN A 977 43.52 32.54 23.17
N ALA A 978 43.54 32.64 24.51
CA ALA A 978 43.59 31.50 25.41
C ALA A 978 42.41 30.51 25.23
N ALA A 979 41.24 31.00 24.80
CA ALA A 979 40.07 30.16 24.53
C ALA A 979 40.23 29.28 23.28
N MET A 980 41.22 29.55 22.43
CA MET A 980 41.56 28.77 21.23
C MET A 980 42.36 27.50 21.55
N TYR A 981 42.98 27.46 22.75
CA TYR A 981 43.85 26.37 23.19
C TYR A 981 43.28 25.59 24.39
N PRO A 982 41.98 25.20 24.43
CA PRO A 982 41.40 24.56 25.60
C PRO A 982 41.88 23.10 25.71
N GLY A 983 42.34 22.71 26.91
CA GLY A 983 42.44 21.30 27.31
C GLY A 983 43.74 20.55 27.00
N THR A 984 44.89 21.22 26.84
CA THR A 984 46.18 20.53 26.62
C THR A 984 47.35 21.20 27.34
N ASP A 985 48.22 20.40 27.96
CA ASP A 985 49.47 20.83 28.59
C ASP A 985 50.50 21.23 27.51
N PHE A 986 50.33 22.42 26.91
CA PHE A 986 51.35 22.98 26.03
C PHE A 986 52.67 23.14 26.81
N THR A 987 53.80 22.91 26.15
CA THR A 987 55.11 22.90 26.82
C THR A 987 55.70 24.30 26.98
N ALA A 988 55.48 25.18 26.00
CA ALA A 988 55.82 26.61 26.06
C ALA A 988 55.15 27.36 24.91
N THR A 989 54.96 28.67 25.06
CA THR A 989 54.50 29.58 24.00
C THR A 989 55.41 30.81 23.91
N ALA A 990 55.60 31.31 22.70
CA ALA A 990 56.26 32.57 22.41
C ALA A 990 55.42 33.33 21.39
N GLY A 991 55.22 34.62 21.60
CA GLY A 991 54.48 35.48 20.71
C GLY A 991 55.12 36.86 20.58
N SER A 992 54.75 37.56 19.52
CA SER A 992 55.18 38.93 19.26
C SER A 992 54.06 39.75 18.65
N ASP A 993 53.97 40.99 19.10
CA ASP A 993 53.04 41.99 18.57
C ASP A 993 53.79 43.17 17.97
N LEU A 994 53.41 43.50 16.74
CA LEU A 994 53.93 44.62 15.97
C LEU A 994 52.75 45.47 15.51
N SER A 995 52.64 46.69 16.01
CA SER A 995 51.59 47.63 15.61
C SER A 995 52.15 49.05 15.57
N ILE A 996 51.81 49.80 14.53
CA ILE A 996 52.28 51.19 14.40
C ILE A 996 51.47 52.08 15.36
N PRO A 997 52.09 52.80 16.31
CA PRO A 997 51.34 53.62 17.28
C PRO A 997 50.54 54.75 16.64
N SER A 998 51.03 55.31 15.52
CA SER A 998 50.36 56.37 14.76
C SER A 998 49.32 55.87 13.76
N ASP A 999 49.33 54.58 13.42
CA ASP A 999 48.35 53.94 12.52
C ASP A 999 48.04 52.49 12.99
N PRO A 1000 47.05 52.31 13.88
CA PRO A 1000 46.71 51.00 14.42
C PRO A 1000 46.00 50.08 13.39
N THR A 1001 45.75 50.56 12.17
CA THR A 1001 45.16 49.73 11.10
C THR A 1001 46.16 48.75 10.51
N ILE A 1002 47.46 48.99 10.68
CA ILE A 1002 48.56 48.11 10.26
C ILE A 1002 49.16 47.44 11.50
N ALA A 1003 48.97 46.12 11.59
CA ALA A 1003 49.50 45.33 12.69
C ALA A 1003 49.74 43.87 12.29
N ALA A 1004 50.71 43.23 12.92
CA ALA A 1004 50.95 41.79 12.87
C ALA A 1004 51.09 41.21 14.28
N THR A 1005 50.44 40.08 14.49
CA THR A 1005 50.52 39.29 15.71
C THR A 1005 50.94 37.88 15.33
N GLN A 1006 51.95 37.35 15.99
CA GLN A 1006 52.50 36.00 15.78
C GLN A 1006 52.53 35.26 17.12
N PHE A 1007 52.05 34.03 17.15
CA PHE A 1007 52.19 33.10 18.27
C PHE A 1007 52.66 31.74 17.76
N VAL A 1008 53.65 31.17 18.46
CA VAL A 1008 54.12 29.80 18.26
C VAL A 1008 54.02 29.05 19.59
N THR A 1009 53.33 27.92 19.59
CA THR A 1009 53.04 27.16 20.81
C THR A 1009 53.47 25.71 20.63
N SER A 1010 54.39 25.24 21.47
CA SER A 1010 54.88 23.86 21.43
C SER A 1010 54.00 22.92 22.25
N TYR A 1011 53.91 21.69 21.79
CA TYR A 1011 53.19 20.59 22.42
C TYR A 1011 54.11 19.38 22.66
N PRO A 1012 53.71 18.42 23.51
CA PRO A 1012 54.51 17.22 23.78
C PRO A 1012 54.78 16.33 22.55
N SER A 1013 53.95 16.42 21.51
CA SER A 1013 54.10 15.65 20.26
C SER A 1013 53.47 16.38 19.07
N ALA A 1014 53.84 15.96 17.85
CA ALA A 1014 53.21 16.43 16.61
C ALA A 1014 51.71 16.11 16.54
N GLU A 1015 51.31 14.95 17.07
CA GLU A 1015 49.90 14.55 17.16
C GLU A 1015 49.09 15.49 18.08
N ALA A 1016 49.69 15.92 19.20
CA ALA A 1016 49.05 16.87 20.11
C ALA A 1016 48.88 18.25 19.45
N ALA A 1017 49.87 18.73 18.70
CA ALA A 1017 49.77 19.97 17.93
C ALA A 1017 48.69 19.87 16.82
N ALA A 1018 48.69 18.78 16.05
CA ALA A 1018 47.70 18.54 14.98
C ALA A 1018 46.26 18.50 15.50
N THR A 1019 46.05 17.93 16.69
CA THR A 1019 44.72 17.88 17.34
C THR A 1019 44.16 19.28 17.63
N VAL A 1020 45.02 20.25 17.95
CA VAL A 1020 44.61 21.64 18.17
C VAL A 1020 44.13 22.27 16.86
N GLN A 1021 44.86 22.09 15.76
CA GLN A 1021 44.45 22.59 14.46
C GLN A 1021 43.11 21.97 14.01
N ASP A 1022 42.96 20.65 14.16
CA ASP A 1022 41.72 19.93 13.80
C ASP A 1022 40.50 20.40 14.60
N THR A 1023 40.70 20.67 15.90
CA THR A 1023 39.65 21.20 16.76
C THR A 1023 39.22 22.59 16.28
N GLN A 1024 40.19 23.46 15.98
CA GLN A 1024 39.94 24.83 15.58
C GLN A 1024 39.32 24.97 14.17
N ILE A 1025 39.61 24.06 13.25
CA ILE A 1025 38.95 24.02 11.93
C ILE A 1025 37.43 23.96 12.05
N ASN A 1026 36.93 23.16 12.99
CA ASN A 1026 35.49 23.00 13.19
C ASN A 1026 34.87 24.20 13.94
N GLU A 1027 35.59 24.77 14.91
CA GLU A 1027 35.13 25.96 15.65
C GLU A 1027 35.07 27.20 14.74
N TRP A 1028 36.10 27.44 13.92
CA TRP A 1028 36.16 28.60 13.03
C TRP A 1028 35.06 28.56 11.96
N ARG A 1029 34.76 27.38 11.40
CA ARG A 1029 33.67 27.22 10.42
C ARG A 1029 32.31 27.65 10.95
N ASN A 1030 32.05 27.42 12.24
CA ASN A 1030 30.80 27.82 12.89
C ASN A 1030 30.70 29.34 13.11
N CYS A 1031 31.81 30.06 12.94
CA CYS A 1031 31.89 31.52 13.06
C CYS A 1031 31.84 32.24 11.71
N ALA A 1032 31.70 31.51 10.59
CA ALA A 1032 31.62 32.09 9.27
C ALA A 1032 30.48 33.12 9.17
N LYS A 1033 30.79 34.32 8.64
CA LYS A 1033 29.85 35.45 8.49
C LYS A 1033 29.24 35.94 9.80
N THR A 1034 29.88 35.65 10.94
CA THR A 1034 29.42 36.09 12.25
C THR A 1034 30.13 37.37 12.66
N ALA A 1035 29.37 38.35 13.15
CA ALA A 1035 29.92 39.53 13.80
C ALA A 1035 30.25 39.17 15.26
N VAL A 1036 31.53 39.25 15.62
CA VAL A 1036 32.08 38.91 16.93
C VAL A 1036 32.47 40.20 17.63
N THR A 1037 31.91 40.46 18.80
CA THR A 1037 32.34 41.56 19.66
C THR A 1037 33.46 41.08 20.56
N LEU A 1038 34.68 41.56 20.33
CA LEU A 1038 35.87 41.26 21.12
C LEU A 1038 36.12 42.35 22.17
N THR A 1039 36.37 41.93 23.41
CA THR A 1039 36.74 42.80 24.52
C THR A 1039 38.03 42.30 25.15
N SER A 1040 39.08 43.13 25.09
CA SER A 1040 40.39 42.86 25.68
C SER A 1040 40.63 43.80 26.86
N ASP A 1041 41.40 43.36 27.85
CA ASP A 1041 41.66 44.14 29.06
C ASP A 1041 42.23 45.53 28.76
N GLY A 1042 41.58 46.57 29.31
CA GLY A 1042 42.00 47.97 29.17
C GLY A 1042 41.73 48.62 27.80
N LYS A 1043 41.03 47.96 26.86
CA LYS A 1043 40.67 48.51 25.54
C LYS A 1043 39.15 48.49 25.31
N PRO A 1044 38.59 49.46 24.54
CA PRO A 1044 37.16 49.45 24.22
C PRO A 1044 36.80 48.23 23.35
N PRO A 1045 35.56 47.69 23.46
CA PRO A 1045 35.11 46.58 22.64
C PRO A 1045 35.16 46.91 21.14
N ARG A 1046 35.65 45.97 20.34
CA ARG A 1046 35.68 46.08 18.87
C ARG A 1046 34.84 44.99 18.22
N THR A 1047 34.18 45.32 17.12
CA THR A 1047 33.37 44.35 16.36
C THR A 1047 34.14 43.87 15.13
N VAL A 1048 34.30 42.55 15.04
CA VAL A 1048 35.02 41.84 13.99
C VAL A 1048 34.04 40.99 13.21
N THR A 1049 33.93 41.20 11.91
CA THR A 1049 33.12 40.32 11.06
C THR A 1049 34.02 39.22 10.52
N VAL A 1050 33.79 37.97 10.95
CA VAL A 1050 34.57 36.82 10.50
C VAL A 1050 34.08 36.39 9.11
N GLY A 1051 34.99 36.33 8.14
CA GLY A 1051 34.69 35.84 6.78
C GLY A 1051 34.50 34.32 6.74
N GLU A 1052 34.44 33.74 5.53
CA GLU A 1052 34.40 32.28 5.39
C GLU A 1052 35.80 31.70 5.58
N PRO A 1053 36.01 30.81 6.58
CA PRO A 1053 37.27 30.09 6.73
C PRO A 1053 37.50 29.14 5.56
N LYS A 1054 38.74 29.07 5.08
CA LYS A 1054 39.19 28.23 3.98
C LYS A 1054 40.39 27.43 4.43
N SER A 1055 40.56 26.23 3.87
CA SER A 1055 41.83 25.51 3.97
C SER A 1055 42.57 25.69 2.65
N VAL A 1056 43.78 26.24 2.71
CA VAL A 1056 44.66 26.46 1.56
C VAL A 1056 45.98 25.77 1.88
N GLU A 1057 46.37 24.78 1.08
CA GLU A 1057 47.63 24.02 1.27
C GLU A 1057 47.83 23.47 2.70
N GLY A 1058 46.76 23.01 3.36
CA GLY A 1058 46.83 22.46 4.72
C GLY A 1058 46.80 23.49 5.84
N ARG A 1059 46.80 24.79 5.53
CA ARG A 1059 46.67 25.88 6.52
C ARG A 1059 45.21 26.36 6.60
N LEU A 1060 44.74 26.61 7.82
CA LEU A 1060 43.40 27.16 8.05
C LEU A 1060 43.49 28.69 8.00
N THR A 1061 42.77 29.30 7.06
CA THR A 1061 42.85 30.74 6.81
C THR A 1061 41.46 31.35 6.85
N VAL A 1062 41.30 32.47 7.54
CA VAL A 1062 40.07 33.29 7.52
C VAL A 1062 40.42 34.76 7.37
N THR A 1063 39.62 35.50 6.60
CA THR A 1063 39.73 36.95 6.51
C THR A 1063 38.64 37.56 7.36
N SER A 1064 39.00 38.42 8.31
CA SER A 1064 38.08 39.17 9.13
C SER A 1064 38.13 40.66 8.81
N THR A 1065 37.00 41.34 8.95
CA THR A 1065 36.89 42.78 8.68
C THR A 1065 36.46 43.54 9.93
N GLU A 1066 37.14 44.64 10.19
CA GLU A 1066 36.86 45.58 11.27
C GLU A 1066 36.76 47.00 10.67
N PRO A 1067 36.14 47.97 11.38
CA PRO A 1067 36.09 49.35 10.89
C PRO A 1067 37.49 49.90 10.57
N GLY A 1068 37.75 50.17 9.29
CA GLY A 1068 39.01 50.77 8.81
C GLY A 1068 40.16 49.79 8.52
N ARG A 1069 39.99 48.46 8.71
CA ARG A 1069 41.03 47.47 8.40
C ARG A 1069 40.48 46.08 8.07
N SER A 1070 41.25 45.31 7.31
CA SER A 1070 40.99 43.90 7.02
C SER A 1070 42.17 43.07 7.48
N CYS A 1071 41.89 41.96 8.16
CA CYS A 1071 42.88 41.09 8.78
C CYS A 1071 42.78 39.70 8.18
N GLN A 1072 43.92 39.13 7.78
CA GLN A 1072 44.01 37.70 7.50
C GLN A 1072 44.54 36.99 8.74
N HIS A 1073 43.88 35.91 9.12
CA HIS A 1073 44.21 35.07 10.25
C HIS A 1073 44.49 33.65 9.75
N VAL A 1074 45.65 33.11 10.09
CA VAL A 1074 46.15 31.81 9.65
C VAL A 1074 46.56 30.98 10.86
N LEU A 1075 46.05 29.75 10.90
CA LEU A 1075 46.44 28.72 11.85
C LEU A 1075 46.97 27.50 11.11
N THR A 1076 48.16 27.05 11.48
CA THR A 1076 48.76 25.82 10.93
C THR A 1076 49.60 25.12 11.99
N THR A 1077 49.96 23.87 11.75
CA THR A 1077 50.93 23.14 12.58
C THR A 1077 52.09 22.65 11.75
N ASP A 1078 53.27 22.60 12.37
CA ASP A 1078 54.43 21.88 11.84
C ASP A 1078 55.24 21.29 12.98
N SER A 1079 55.74 20.06 12.81
CA SER A 1079 56.28 19.25 13.90
C SER A 1079 55.35 19.27 15.14
N ASN A 1080 55.87 19.52 16.35
CA ASN A 1080 55.11 19.67 17.59
C ASN A 1080 54.66 21.11 17.89
N VAL A 1081 54.62 22.01 16.90
CA VAL A 1081 54.33 23.43 17.09
C VAL A 1081 53.06 23.86 16.36
N VAL A 1082 52.17 24.58 17.05
CA VAL A 1082 51.06 25.33 16.45
C VAL A 1082 51.53 26.76 16.15
N ILE A 1083 51.34 27.20 14.91
CA ILE A 1083 51.68 28.54 14.42
C ILE A 1083 50.37 29.29 14.17
N ASP A 1084 50.19 30.42 14.86
CA ASP A 1084 48.98 31.23 14.86
C ASP A 1084 49.35 32.69 14.54
N VAL A 1085 48.92 33.18 13.37
CA VAL A 1085 49.36 34.47 12.82
C VAL A 1085 48.16 35.28 12.33
N ALA A 1086 48.08 36.53 12.77
CA ALA A 1086 47.16 37.52 12.21
C ALA A 1086 47.92 38.74 11.66
N ALA A 1087 47.61 39.14 10.43
CA ALA A 1087 48.14 40.34 9.79
C ALA A 1087 47.01 41.23 9.28
N CYS A 1088 47.03 42.50 9.67
CA CYS A 1088 46.00 43.49 9.37
C CYS A 1088 46.56 44.64 8.53
N THR A 1089 45.81 45.07 7.51
CA THR A 1089 46.12 46.26 6.70
C THR A 1089 44.84 47.00 6.32
N SER A 1090 44.95 48.26 5.90
CA SER A 1090 43.81 49.08 5.46
C SER A 1090 43.24 48.64 4.10
N THR A 1091 44.03 47.97 3.26
CA THR A 1091 43.66 47.56 1.90
C THR A 1091 43.25 46.09 1.76
N GLY A 1092 43.49 45.26 2.78
CA GLY A 1092 43.18 43.83 2.81
C GLY A 1092 44.11 42.99 1.93
N GLY A 1093 44.91 42.12 2.55
CA GLY A 1093 45.86 41.25 1.86
C GLY A 1093 46.07 39.91 2.53
N GLN A 1094 46.85 39.04 1.87
CA GLN A 1094 47.13 37.65 2.27
C GLN A 1094 48.49 37.47 2.98
N GLN A 1095 48.96 38.49 3.70
CA GLN A 1095 50.32 38.51 4.24
C GLN A 1095 50.53 37.64 5.49
N ALA A 1096 49.47 37.24 6.18
CA ALA A 1096 49.59 36.34 7.34
C ALA A 1096 50.01 34.93 6.91
N ASP A 1097 49.56 34.49 5.72
CA ASP A 1097 49.93 33.17 5.17
C ASP A 1097 51.42 33.11 4.83
N ASP A 1098 51.98 34.19 4.25
CA ASP A 1098 53.41 34.29 3.95
C ASP A 1098 54.27 34.34 5.23
N ILE A 1099 53.80 35.02 6.28
CA ILE A 1099 54.45 35.03 7.60
C ILE A 1099 54.42 33.63 8.22
N ALA A 1100 53.25 32.96 8.23
CA ALA A 1100 53.12 31.61 8.77
C ALA A 1100 54.00 30.60 8.00
N LYS A 1101 54.09 30.74 6.67
CA LYS A 1101 54.98 29.93 5.83
C LYS A 1101 56.44 30.14 6.19
N GLN A 1102 56.92 31.37 6.34
CA GLN A 1102 58.31 31.63 6.73
C GLN A 1102 58.65 31.11 8.14
N ILE A 1103 57.69 31.09 9.06
CA ILE A 1103 57.86 30.46 10.38
C ILE A 1103 57.95 28.94 10.22
N THR A 1104 57.10 28.34 9.37
CA THR A 1104 57.15 26.91 9.05
C THR A 1104 58.49 26.52 8.42
N ASP A 1105 59.00 27.33 7.48
CA ASP A 1105 60.30 27.11 6.80
C ASP A 1105 61.50 27.21 7.77
N LYS A 1106 61.34 27.83 8.95
CA LYS A 1106 62.37 27.84 10.02
C LYS A 1106 62.35 26.58 10.90
N ILE A 1107 61.26 25.80 10.86
CA ILE A 1107 61.09 24.54 11.62
C ILE A 1107 61.64 23.36 10.80
N ALA A 1108 61.43 23.39 9.48
CA ALA A 1108 62.03 22.45 8.52
C ALA A 1108 63.56 22.57 8.45
#